data_AF-A0A084U432-F1
#
_entry.id   AF-A0A084U432-F1
#
_cell.length_a   1.000
_cell.length_b   1.000
_cell.length_c   1.000
_cell.angle_alpha   90.00
_cell.angle_beta   90.00
_cell.angle_gamma   90.00
#
_symmetry.space_group_name_H-M   'P 1'
#
loop_
_entity.id
_entity.type
_entity.pdbx_description
1 polymer ?
#
loop_
_entity_poly.entity_id
_entity_poly.type
_entity_poly.pdbx_seq_one_letter_code
_entity_poly.pdbx_strand_id
1 'polypeptide(L)'
;MGVLSSVVAISSTTKINQFFNDEFVSKNYLPENSNPETLKEEYPLVASQANGQNAYLSAKTGPIVYWGDKITSLDWFGAERWTVDINSVLTSPTHNGDWKRAWFNWDYDRENDVLWILTAGNWRNDENVNQKLIAIDVKTGNDYFSNSKPQKYTEISFPYNRTDVRFLSVLKSGDILMYGGARLGTNSKAYLYKKKENKISEIPYDFTNSLNSINTQSNDFTWYFFNLISIGNNLNIAEFVQFPKGSKSNFDVYGILVDDNLKEVNNGVWNSPKLIANGLEGFNNRQTTPQRDYYYLTNGTVVTVLFNKLVLFDPKTTNMKVLRLTNDIKWVQSWTFDASDNLYYKYRNDTSIYKINTSNIQSTQNDNLLSPTTYFDIKGAVNNNVNKYADNYILYNVHGYTGQIMMINSRYKEDPNFTEIPESEILEKQYGLAVAISENKNEQDKGDIKGLLNTENAFLQAANFKIKDDVLRNKLPSEITSSDFDYLNESFLTKNNSLDENGSLKYPQFTKEIDDKTGYLKVQVNLDQIPWFVTNGQMPSDIAPKTLTFVSNDANKISTRVTWKNENLDYDFKNTLPSKLTIDDVNRFDPFSINIQSQNTSLNKVSYPNKKYEIISANDTDGKVKIKAVFKYIPLGVDLKASNVKTYEEEKEYKIFSSNDHRDFKFIGKNENKEENIKDIPELKELSLANLLPSSFNTTDTSSILRFINTESSSGYPLSKMIFNIEPNDTNGTITITGKLPPNYYPNEENKVFTKTYIGLNKISDYSFNANKQGKIFEKKKYRPSEITEQIVYEKFVTYRGFNSSDLFLDLIPNDDTGELVLKFNLNYSYPETIAKASGFIKSDNGYYVREDKISGFKTNSEYQTQYEVKFIDDNSTKLDDIKKYTPKQIEQSLNKTENDVLEKESPKLVINGEEIKNEKDLAIYVIDSLGSNLPKKEDLKSNSVNGFEYNVYYNDPNGEITIKLTFKNIDGVSGDLVFIQRFTGFAKGNQVTTNDILSFKTQSRLMSDNPIFKQTLPSELASKLESDSTKKEEIKKYISYYSGAYATAIDSNKFKLEVTSDDIYGYLTIKIIFDQSDITDKNSLLTYTVTYNGFATE
;
A
#
# COMPACT_ATOMS: atom_id res chain seq x y z
N MET A 1 -37.24 -21.58 -20.52
CA MET A 1 -37.17 -21.73 -19.06
C MET A 1 -36.91 -20.35 -18.48
N GLY A 2 -37.92 -19.79 -17.80
CA GLY A 2 -37.87 -18.44 -17.24
C GLY A 2 -37.91 -18.48 -15.70
N VAL A 3 -37.13 -17.56 -15.13
CA VAL A 3 -37.46 -16.56 -14.08
C VAL A 3 -38.41 -16.94 -12.92
N LEU A 4 -37.98 -16.72 -11.65
CA LEU A 4 -38.47 -15.68 -10.69
C LEU A 4 -38.28 -16.02 -9.18
N SER A 5 -37.61 -15.10 -8.47
CA SER A 5 -37.86 -14.51 -7.12
C SER A 5 -38.41 -15.30 -5.90
N SER A 6 -37.64 -15.18 -4.78
CA SER A 6 -38.01 -14.66 -3.43
C SER A 6 -38.69 -15.52 -2.32
N VAL A 7 -38.18 -15.28 -1.08
CA VAL A 7 -38.79 -15.30 0.29
C VAL A 7 -38.73 -16.57 1.19
N VAL A 8 -37.85 -16.47 2.22
CA VAL A 8 -37.95 -16.75 3.69
C VAL A 8 -38.77 -17.95 4.23
N ALA A 9 -38.13 -18.82 5.06
CA ALA A 9 -38.44 -19.11 6.49
C ALA A 9 -37.97 -20.50 7.01
N ILE A 10 -37.05 -20.46 7.99
CA ILE A 10 -36.93 -21.20 9.28
C ILE A 10 -37.38 -22.69 9.44
N SER A 11 -36.52 -23.42 10.18
CA SER A 11 -36.68 -24.67 10.98
C SER A 11 -36.05 -25.93 10.34
N SER A 12 -35.34 -26.83 11.04
CA SER A 12 -35.29 -27.19 12.46
C SER A 12 -33.98 -27.92 12.85
N THR A 13 -33.48 -27.63 14.07
CA THR A 13 -32.86 -28.48 15.13
C THR A 13 -32.67 -30.00 14.85
N THR A 14 -31.69 -30.78 15.33
CA THR A 14 -30.98 -30.96 16.63
C THR A 14 -30.02 -32.18 16.40
N LYS A 15 -28.80 -32.33 16.95
CA LYS A 15 -28.48 -32.83 18.31
C LYS A 15 -26.94 -33.04 18.43
N ILE A 16 -26.31 -32.38 19.40
CA ILE A 16 -25.12 -32.86 20.11
C ILE A 16 -25.50 -32.78 21.61
N ASN A 17 -25.58 -33.94 22.29
CA ASN A 17 -25.61 -34.03 23.75
C ASN A 17 -24.15 -33.98 24.24
N GLN A 18 -23.75 -33.02 25.08
CA GLN A 18 -23.91 -32.93 26.54
C GLN A 18 -23.19 -34.04 27.33
N PHE A 19 -22.19 -33.63 28.12
CA PHE A 19 -21.96 -33.82 29.57
C PHE A 19 -20.45 -33.64 29.82
N PHE A 20 -19.95 -32.60 30.51
CA PHE A 20 -20.21 -32.21 31.91
C PHE A 20 -20.27 -30.67 32.13
N ASN A 21 -21.29 -30.24 32.88
CA ASN A 21 -21.29 -29.04 33.76
C ASN A 21 -20.48 -29.40 35.04
N ASP A 22 -19.88 -28.51 35.82
CA ASP A 22 -20.32 -27.30 36.54
C ASP A 22 -19.02 -26.49 36.82
N GLU A 23 -18.92 -25.17 37.01
CA GLU A 23 -19.78 -24.15 37.58
C GLU A 23 -19.06 -22.80 37.25
N PHE A 24 -19.69 -21.87 36.55
CA PHE A 24 -19.34 -20.45 36.71
C PHE A 24 -20.65 -19.66 36.67
N VAL A 25 -21.06 -19.25 37.86
CA VAL A 25 -22.16 -18.32 38.10
C VAL A 25 -21.95 -17.09 37.24
N SER A 26 -22.84 -16.89 36.26
CA SER A 26 -22.99 -15.63 35.55
C SER A 26 -23.41 -14.56 36.54
N LYS A 27 -22.45 -13.81 37.08
CA LYS A 27 -22.74 -12.42 37.43
C LYS A 27 -23.10 -11.74 36.11
N ASN A 28 -24.32 -11.23 36.03
CA ASN A 28 -24.74 -10.26 35.03
C ASN A 28 -23.66 -9.16 34.94
N TYR A 29 -22.74 -9.31 34.00
CA TYR A 29 -21.97 -8.19 33.50
C TYR A 29 -22.88 -7.56 32.45
N LEU A 30 -23.74 -6.67 32.95
CA LEU A 30 -24.24 -5.58 32.12
C LEU A 30 -22.99 -4.96 31.50
N PRO A 31 -22.91 -4.76 30.17
CA PRO A 31 -21.91 -3.88 29.62
C PRO A 31 -22.13 -2.55 30.33
N GLU A 32 -21.20 -2.14 31.18
CA GLU A 32 -21.09 -0.73 31.54
C GLU A 32 -21.08 0.01 30.21
N ASN A 33 -22.07 0.89 30.06
CA ASN A 33 -22.25 1.77 28.91
C ASN A 33 -20.88 2.19 28.39
N SER A 34 -20.43 1.57 27.29
CA SER A 34 -19.49 2.21 26.40
C SER A 34 -20.21 3.48 25.97
N ASN A 35 -19.67 4.61 26.42
CA ASN A 35 -20.16 5.93 26.08
C ASN A 35 -20.54 5.96 24.59
N PRO A 36 -21.77 6.33 24.19
CA PRO A 36 -22.17 6.36 22.78
C PRO A 36 -21.44 7.40 21.91
N GLU A 37 -20.38 8.04 22.43
CA GLU A 37 -19.76 9.23 21.84
C GLU A 37 -18.60 8.97 20.88
N THR A 38 -18.18 7.73 20.59
CA THR A 38 -16.95 7.54 19.78
C THR A 38 -17.11 7.09 18.33
N LEU A 39 -18.31 6.89 17.76
CA LEU A 39 -18.45 6.56 16.32
C LEU A 39 -19.78 7.07 15.70
N LYS A 40 -20.06 8.37 15.80
CA LYS A 40 -21.17 9.03 15.08
C LYS A 40 -20.79 10.37 14.44
N GLU A 41 -19.64 10.46 13.78
CA GLU A 41 -19.32 11.61 12.92
C GLU A 41 -18.60 11.14 11.65
N GLU A 42 -19.25 10.33 10.81
CA GLU A 42 -18.61 9.96 9.54
C GLU A 42 -18.57 11.14 8.54
N TYR A 43 -19.43 12.17 8.66
CA TYR A 43 -19.50 13.30 7.72
C TYR A 43 -20.01 14.63 8.35
N PRO A 44 -19.21 15.34 9.18
CA PRO A 44 -19.65 16.61 9.76
C PRO A 44 -19.71 17.72 8.69
N LEU A 45 -20.80 18.47 8.67
CA LEU A 45 -20.93 19.71 7.89
C LEU A 45 -19.95 20.75 8.46
N VAL A 46 -19.11 21.33 7.61
CA VAL A 46 -18.26 22.45 8.02
C VAL A 46 -19.07 23.74 7.96
N ALA A 47 -19.45 24.26 9.12
CA ALA A 47 -20.23 25.49 9.22
C ALA A 47 -19.53 26.66 8.51
N SER A 48 -20.30 27.43 7.74
CA SER A 48 -19.78 28.54 6.93
C SER A 48 -20.64 29.81 7.05
N GLN A 49 -19.99 30.97 7.10
CA GLN A 49 -20.60 32.30 7.07
C GLN A 49 -20.08 33.09 5.87
N ALA A 50 -20.87 34.03 5.38
CA ALA A 50 -20.49 34.88 4.25
C ALA A 50 -21.03 36.31 4.40
N ASN A 51 -20.24 37.28 3.97
CA ASN A 51 -20.63 38.69 3.87
C ASN A 51 -19.94 39.35 2.66
N GLY A 52 -20.32 40.58 2.31
CA GLY A 52 -19.75 41.28 1.15
C GLY A 52 -18.35 41.91 1.36
N GLN A 53 -17.77 41.85 2.57
CA GLN A 53 -16.50 42.51 2.89
C GLN A 53 -15.27 41.58 2.78
N ASN A 54 -15.48 40.26 2.79
CA ASN A 54 -14.43 39.26 2.62
C ASN A 54 -14.48 38.64 1.22
N ALA A 55 -13.31 38.31 0.67
CA ALA A 55 -13.15 37.60 -0.59
C ALA A 55 -13.64 36.14 -0.48
N TYR A 56 -14.39 35.65 -1.46
CA TYR A 56 -14.77 34.24 -1.59
C TYR A 56 -13.73 33.49 -2.40
N LEU A 57 -12.82 32.84 -1.69
CA LEU A 57 -11.61 32.29 -2.28
C LEU A 57 -11.82 30.83 -2.70
N SER A 58 -11.53 30.56 -3.97
CA SER A 58 -11.38 29.20 -4.52
C SER A 58 -9.89 28.90 -4.66
N ALA A 59 -9.34 28.11 -3.74
CA ALA A 59 -7.95 27.64 -3.84
C ALA A 59 -7.89 26.37 -4.71
N LYS A 60 -6.68 25.95 -5.08
CA LYS A 60 -6.46 24.72 -5.88
C LYS A 60 -7.05 23.48 -5.23
N THR A 61 -6.96 23.42 -3.91
CA THR A 61 -7.37 22.29 -3.08
C THR A 61 -8.85 22.28 -2.72
N GLY A 62 -9.54 23.41 -2.89
CA GLY A 62 -10.95 23.61 -2.58
C GLY A 62 -11.24 25.02 -2.03
N PRO A 63 -12.48 25.30 -1.61
CA PRO A 63 -12.87 26.59 -1.04
C PRO A 63 -12.22 26.91 0.31
N ILE A 64 -11.95 28.20 0.55
CA ILE A 64 -11.67 28.72 1.90
C ILE A 64 -12.94 29.35 2.46
N VAL A 65 -13.36 28.87 3.63
CA VAL A 65 -14.56 29.31 4.35
C VAL A 65 -14.19 29.75 5.76
N TYR A 66 -15.12 30.41 6.46
CA TYR A 66 -14.93 30.76 7.87
C TYR A 66 -16.20 30.64 8.69
N TRP A 67 -16.00 30.49 10.00
CA TRP A 67 -17.03 30.58 11.02
C TRP A 67 -16.46 31.27 12.27
N GLY A 68 -16.87 32.52 12.52
CA GLY A 68 -16.28 33.32 13.59
C GLY A 68 -14.75 33.49 13.41
N ASP A 69 -13.98 33.06 14.40
CA ASP A 69 -12.51 33.09 14.39
C ASP A 69 -11.86 31.94 13.63
N LYS A 70 -12.63 30.93 13.25
CA LYS A 70 -12.14 29.76 12.54
C LYS A 70 -12.10 30.00 11.04
N ILE A 71 -10.97 29.71 10.44
CA ILE A 71 -10.77 29.70 8.99
C ILE A 71 -10.50 28.26 8.59
N THR A 72 -11.25 27.78 7.60
CA THR A 72 -11.24 26.37 7.20
C THR A 72 -11.00 26.26 5.72
N SER A 73 -10.07 25.38 5.34
CA SER A 73 -9.92 24.91 3.96
C SER A 73 -10.73 23.64 3.78
N LEU A 74 -11.56 23.64 2.74
CA LEU A 74 -12.31 22.47 2.31
C LEU A 74 -11.60 21.77 1.16
N ASP A 75 -11.83 20.47 1.02
CA ASP A 75 -11.54 19.76 -0.22
C ASP A 75 -12.69 19.94 -1.22
N TRP A 76 -12.48 19.51 -2.46
CA TRP A 76 -13.54 19.56 -3.47
C TRP A 76 -14.70 18.58 -3.21
N PHE A 77 -14.69 17.84 -2.11
CA PHE A 77 -15.81 17.03 -1.62
C PHE A 77 -16.52 17.72 -0.44
N GLY A 78 -16.22 19.00 -0.18
CA GLY A 78 -16.85 19.78 0.88
C GLY A 78 -16.47 19.34 2.30
N ALA A 79 -15.44 18.50 2.45
CA ALA A 79 -14.95 18.05 3.74
C ALA A 79 -13.75 18.89 4.19
N GLU A 80 -13.56 19.00 5.51
CA GLU A 80 -12.42 19.72 6.09
C GLU A 80 -11.08 19.09 5.66
N ARG A 81 -10.16 19.93 5.19
CA ARG A 81 -8.73 19.60 5.04
C ARG A 81 -7.95 20.03 6.26
N TRP A 82 -8.14 21.27 6.66
CA TRP A 82 -7.57 21.86 7.86
C TRP A 82 -8.44 23.02 8.33
N THR A 83 -8.50 23.22 9.64
CA THR A 83 -9.10 24.39 10.28
C THR A 83 -8.09 25.04 11.21
N VAL A 84 -8.00 26.36 11.16
CA VAL A 84 -7.21 27.17 12.08
C VAL A 84 -8.16 28.08 12.85
N ASP A 85 -8.18 27.92 14.18
CA ASP A 85 -8.77 28.89 15.08
C ASP A 85 -7.77 30.02 15.32
N ILE A 86 -7.98 31.15 14.64
CA ILE A 86 -7.07 32.30 14.67
C ILE A 86 -6.92 32.86 16.08
N ASN A 87 -7.97 32.81 16.89
CA ASN A 87 -7.90 33.26 18.27
C ASN A 87 -6.90 32.43 19.08
N SER A 88 -6.90 31.11 18.91
CA SER A 88 -6.02 30.21 19.66
C SER A 88 -4.54 30.28 19.29
N VAL A 89 -4.22 30.63 18.04
CA VAL A 89 -2.85 30.56 17.50
C VAL A 89 -2.11 31.89 17.49
N LEU A 90 -2.76 32.98 17.87
CA LEU A 90 -2.16 34.29 18.02
C LEU A 90 -1.66 34.55 19.45
N THR A 91 -0.60 35.32 19.56
CA THR A 91 -0.13 35.86 20.84
C THR A 91 -1.02 37.02 21.25
N SER A 92 -1.85 36.84 22.27
CA SER A 92 -2.78 37.88 22.76
C SER A 92 -3.79 38.35 21.68
N PRO A 93 -4.70 37.46 21.23
CA PRO A 93 -5.77 37.81 20.29
C PRO A 93 -6.71 38.88 20.88
N THR A 94 -7.42 39.61 20.01
CA THR A 94 -8.40 40.61 20.43
C THR A 94 -9.67 40.56 19.59
N HIS A 95 -10.82 40.80 20.23
CA HIS A 95 -12.14 40.94 19.58
C HIS A 95 -12.71 42.36 19.73
N ASN A 96 -11.92 43.28 20.30
CA ASN A 96 -12.36 44.64 20.59
C ASN A 96 -12.43 45.54 19.33
N GLY A 97 -12.01 45.02 18.17
CA GLY A 97 -12.11 45.66 16.87
C GLY A 97 -13.55 45.82 16.35
N ASP A 98 -13.67 46.41 15.15
CA ASP A 98 -14.96 46.70 14.50
C ASP A 98 -15.66 45.43 13.97
N TRP A 99 -14.88 44.39 13.65
CA TRP A 99 -15.37 43.04 13.40
C TRP A 99 -15.03 42.25 14.67
N LYS A 100 -16.03 41.74 15.39
CA LYS A 100 -15.92 41.04 16.68
C LYS A 100 -15.30 39.65 16.54
N ARG A 101 -14.12 39.61 15.92
CA ARG A 101 -13.30 38.43 15.56
C ARG A 101 -11.83 38.75 15.78
N ALA A 102 -11.00 37.73 15.95
CA ALA A 102 -9.54 37.84 16.08
C ALA A 102 -8.82 38.26 14.78
N TRP A 103 -9.54 38.33 13.67
CA TRP A 103 -9.04 38.73 12.36
C TRP A 103 -9.99 39.70 11.66
N PHE A 104 -9.41 40.59 10.86
CA PHE A 104 -10.19 41.44 9.96
C PHE A 104 -10.41 40.70 8.64
N ASN A 105 -9.41 40.70 7.76
CA ASN A 105 -9.58 40.31 6.36
C ASN A 105 -8.48 39.33 5.91
N TRP A 106 -8.65 38.78 4.71
CA TRP A 106 -7.69 37.90 4.06
C TRP A 106 -7.53 38.24 2.58
N ASP A 107 -6.41 37.83 1.99
CA ASP A 107 -6.25 37.75 0.54
C ASP A 107 -5.36 36.55 0.18
N TYR A 108 -5.54 36.03 -1.02
CA TYR A 108 -4.91 34.81 -1.49
C TYR A 108 -3.85 35.09 -2.55
N ASP A 109 -2.61 34.81 -2.19
CA ASP A 109 -1.48 34.76 -3.10
C ASP A 109 -1.58 33.47 -3.92
N ARG A 110 -2.30 33.56 -5.04
CA ARG A 110 -2.56 32.45 -5.96
C ARG A 110 -1.30 31.87 -6.58
N GLU A 111 -0.22 32.66 -6.69
CA GLU A 111 1.04 32.21 -7.28
C GLU A 111 1.84 31.35 -6.31
N ASN A 112 1.87 31.72 -5.03
CA ASN A 112 2.61 31.00 -3.99
C ASN A 112 1.74 30.04 -3.15
N ASP A 113 0.43 30.02 -3.36
CA ASP A 113 -0.55 29.23 -2.59
C ASP A 113 -0.58 29.58 -1.08
N VAL A 114 -0.57 30.90 -0.79
CA VAL A 114 -0.49 31.45 0.57
C VAL A 114 -1.72 32.29 0.88
N LEU A 115 -2.34 32.02 2.04
CA LEU A 115 -3.40 32.85 2.58
C LEU A 115 -2.80 33.85 3.57
N TRP A 116 -2.88 35.13 3.24
CA TRP A 116 -2.45 36.22 4.11
C TRP A 116 -3.63 36.70 4.94
N ILE A 117 -3.45 36.80 6.26
CA ILE A 117 -4.51 37.20 7.19
C ILE A 117 -4.05 38.42 7.99
N LEU A 118 -4.85 39.46 7.95
CA LEU A 118 -4.71 40.64 8.79
C LEU A 118 -5.45 40.41 10.10
N THR A 119 -4.71 40.38 11.22
CA THR A 119 -5.32 40.18 12.53
C THR A 119 -6.08 41.43 12.99
N ALA A 120 -7.01 41.23 13.91
CA ALA A 120 -7.69 42.33 14.56
C ALA A 120 -6.71 43.18 15.39
N GLY A 121 -7.04 44.46 15.55
CA GLY A 121 -6.34 45.41 16.40
C GLY A 121 -7.32 46.40 17.05
N ASN A 122 -6.84 47.19 18.01
CA ASN A 122 -7.65 48.18 18.71
C ASN A 122 -7.10 49.60 18.53
N TRP A 123 -7.97 50.54 18.19
CA TRP A 123 -7.68 51.98 18.07
C TRP A 123 -8.01 52.76 19.36
N ARG A 124 -8.76 52.17 20.30
CA ARG A 124 -9.22 52.84 21.52
C ARG A 124 -8.03 53.11 22.45
N ASN A 125 -8.07 54.28 23.10
CA ASN A 125 -6.93 54.86 23.84
C ASN A 125 -6.45 54.04 25.04
N ASP A 126 -7.18 53.01 25.45
CA ASP A 126 -7.02 52.36 26.75
C ASP A 126 -6.38 50.96 26.64
N GLU A 127 -6.16 50.43 25.43
CA GLU A 127 -5.55 49.09 25.21
C GLU A 127 -4.44 49.12 24.14
N ASN A 128 -3.24 48.67 24.49
CA ASN A 128 -2.10 48.56 23.58
C ASN A 128 -2.16 47.23 22.80
N VAL A 129 -2.96 47.16 21.74
CA VAL A 129 -3.02 45.96 20.88
C VAL A 129 -2.48 46.25 19.48
N ASN A 130 -1.44 45.51 19.09
CA ASN A 130 -0.79 45.64 17.79
C ASN A 130 -1.44 44.69 16.77
N GLN A 131 -1.82 45.23 15.61
CA GLN A 131 -2.16 44.38 14.48
C GLN A 131 -0.94 43.61 14.02
N LYS A 132 -1.20 42.46 13.40
CA LYS A 132 -0.19 41.53 12.92
C LYS A 132 -0.62 41.02 11.56
N LEU A 133 0.37 40.61 10.78
CA LEU A 133 0.17 39.87 9.56
C LEU A 133 0.67 38.44 9.78
N ILE A 134 -0.15 37.45 9.44
CA ILE A 134 0.24 36.03 9.41
C ILE A 134 0.02 35.47 8.01
N ALA A 135 0.76 34.40 7.70
CA ALA A 135 0.68 33.69 6.43
C ALA A 135 0.45 32.20 6.68
N ILE A 136 -0.57 31.64 6.04
CA ILE A 136 -0.93 30.22 6.12
C ILE A 136 -0.64 29.57 4.76
N ASP A 137 0.11 28.47 4.78
CA ASP A 137 0.22 27.59 3.61
C ASP A 137 -1.14 26.93 3.36
N VAL A 138 -1.76 27.21 2.20
CA VAL A 138 -3.13 26.79 1.92
C VAL A 138 -3.26 25.28 1.73
N LYS A 139 -2.20 24.57 1.37
CA LYS A 139 -2.25 23.11 1.15
C LYS A 139 -2.33 22.35 2.47
N THR A 140 -1.65 22.86 3.49
CA THR A 140 -1.36 22.13 4.74
C THR A 140 -1.98 22.77 5.98
N GLY A 141 -2.30 24.06 5.96
CA GLY A 141 -2.69 24.80 7.16
C GLY A 141 -1.51 25.00 8.12
N ASN A 142 -0.28 24.94 7.62
CA ASN A 142 0.93 25.20 8.38
C ASN A 142 1.31 26.68 8.33
N ASP A 143 2.17 27.09 9.25
CA ASP A 143 2.83 28.40 9.18
C ASP A 143 3.72 28.47 7.94
N TYR A 144 3.47 29.44 7.06
CA TYR A 144 4.18 29.58 5.80
C TYR A 144 5.69 29.78 6.00
N PHE A 145 6.11 30.42 7.09
CA PHE A 145 7.51 30.75 7.33
C PHE A 145 8.32 29.56 7.88
N SER A 146 7.71 28.73 8.72
CA SER A 146 8.36 27.56 9.32
C SER A 146 8.06 26.24 8.60
N ASN A 147 7.07 26.24 7.69
CA ASN A 147 6.58 25.06 6.98
C ASN A 147 6.18 23.91 7.92
N SER A 148 5.66 24.22 9.10
CA SER A 148 5.28 23.25 10.12
C SER A 148 3.98 23.65 10.81
N LYS A 149 3.27 22.68 11.40
CA LYS A 149 2.03 22.95 12.14
C LYS A 149 2.38 23.68 13.44
N PRO A 150 2.01 24.96 13.58
CA PRO A 150 2.50 25.75 14.69
C PRO A 150 1.58 25.63 15.92
N GLN A 151 2.14 25.76 17.13
CA GLN A 151 1.35 26.15 18.31
C GLN A 151 0.97 27.64 18.26
N LYS A 152 1.84 28.46 17.64
CA LYS A 152 1.64 29.88 17.37
C LYS A 152 2.21 30.24 16.01
N TYR A 153 1.43 30.95 15.20
CA TYR A 153 1.90 31.37 13.88
C TYR A 153 3.02 32.40 13.98
N THR A 154 3.88 32.44 12.96
CA THR A 154 4.86 33.51 12.83
C THR A 154 4.13 34.82 12.58
N GLU A 155 4.29 35.77 13.50
CA GLU A 155 3.59 37.06 13.50
C GLU A 155 4.52 38.16 13.00
N ILE A 156 4.17 38.79 11.88
CA ILE A 156 4.86 39.99 11.43
C ILE A 156 4.19 41.19 12.09
N SER A 157 4.89 41.77 13.06
CA SER A 157 4.39 42.91 13.82
C SER A 157 4.38 44.19 12.98
N PHE A 158 3.33 44.99 13.14
CA PHE A 158 3.32 46.35 12.62
C PHE A 158 4.35 47.23 13.33
N PRO A 159 4.88 48.27 12.65
CA PRO A 159 5.95 49.11 13.20
C PRO A 159 5.50 49.99 14.38
N TYR A 160 4.19 50.18 14.60
CA TYR A 160 3.64 51.04 15.63
C TYR A 160 2.44 50.38 16.33
N ASN A 161 2.16 50.80 17.56
CA ASN A 161 0.94 50.41 18.27
C ASN A 161 -0.25 51.25 17.75
N ARG A 162 -1.48 50.70 17.79
CA ARG A 162 -2.74 51.38 17.38
C ARG A 162 -2.89 51.65 15.88
N THR A 163 -2.52 50.69 15.05
CA THR A 163 -2.81 50.74 13.61
C THR A 163 -4.28 50.37 13.35
N ASP A 164 -4.93 51.06 12.39
CA ASP A 164 -6.36 50.88 12.05
C ASP A 164 -6.54 50.62 10.54
N VAL A 165 -5.72 49.70 9.99
CA VAL A 165 -5.97 49.17 8.63
C VAL A 165 -6.91 47.98 8.71
N ARG A 166 -7.80 47.83 7.73
CA ARG A 166 -8.86 46.79 7.75
C ARG A 166 -8.79 45.82 6.59
N PHE A 167 -8.08 46.20 5.54
CA PHE A 167 -8.02 45.45 4.30
C PHE A 167 -6.57 45.13 3.96
N LEU A 168 -6.41 44.05 3.21
CA LEU A 168 -5.15 43.73 2.57
C LEU A 168 -5.38 43.32 1.13
N SER A 169 -4.35 43.49 0.30
CA SER A 169 -4.27 42.98 -1.06
C SER A 169 -2.87 42.44 -1.33
N VAL A 170 -2.80 41.31 -2.03
CA VAL A 170 -1.55 40.77 -2.59
C VAL A 170 -1.25 41.53 -3.88
N LEU A 171 -0.09 42.21 -3.93
CA LEU A 171 0.36 42.92 -5.12
C LEU A 171 0.98 41.94 -6.13
N LYS A 172 1.07 42.34 -7.41
CA LYS A 172 1.70 41.50 -8.45
C LYS A 172 3.17 41.16 -8.15
N SER A 173 3.85 41.92 -7.31
CA SER A 173 5.21 41.63 -6.83
C SER A 173 5.27 40.49 -5.79
N GLY A 174 4.14 40.08 -5.22
CA GLY A 174 4.04 39.19 -4.06
C GLY A 174 4.17 39.92 -2.71
N ASP A 175 4.36 41.24 -2.71
CA ASP A 175 4.29 42.07 -1.50
C ASP A 175 2.83 42.26 -1.06
N ILE A 176 2.62 42.53 0.23
CA ILE A 176 1.27 42.62 0.82
C ILE A 176 1.01 44.05 1.26
N LEU A 177 0.02 44.69 0.63
CA LEU A 177 -0.38 46.03 0.98
C LEU A 177 -1.61 45.99 1.89
N MET A 178 -1.50 46.60 3.07
CA MET A 178 -2.54 46.71 4.07
C MET A 178 -2.99 48.17 4.18
N TYR A 179 -4.29 48.42 4.01
CA TYR A 179 -4.81 49.76 3.79
C TYR A 179 -6.27 49.88 4.27
N GLY A 180 -6.78 51.10 4.17
CA GLY A 180 -8.19 51.42 4.34
C GLY A 180 -8.73 51.24 5.77
N GLY A 181 -9.87 51.86 6.01
CA GLY A 181 -10.59 51.86 7.29
C GLY A 181 -11.54 53.06 7.33
N ALA A 182 -12.77 52.93 7.84
CA ALA A 182 -13.76 54.03 7.78
C ALA A 182 -13.30 55.30 8.54
N ARG A 183 -12.21 55.16 9.30
CA ARG A 183 -11.51 56.22 10.04
C ARG A 183 -10.25 56.73 9.34
N LEU A 184 -9.69 55.97 8.41
CA LEU A 184 -8.57 56.44 7.60
C LEU A 184 -9.14 57.36 6.52
N GLY A 185 -8.77 58.64 6.60
CA GLY A 185 -9.20 59.64 5.63
C GLY A 185 -8.49 59.48 4.28
N THR A 186 -8.83 60.36 3.33
CA THR A 186 -8.20 60.43 2.01
C THR A 186 -6.72 60.82 2.06
N ASN A 187 -6.27 61.42 3.17
CA ASN A 187 -4.87 61.65 3.50
C ASN A 187 -4.54 60.83 4.75
N SER A 188 -3.76 59.76 4.59
CA SER A 188 -3.41 58.86 5.69
C SER A 188 -2.19 58.02 5.35
N LYS A 189 -2.03 56.89 6.06
CA LYS A 189 -0.94 55.93 5.89
C LYS A 189 -1.50 54.55 5.62
N ALA A 190 -0.82 53.81 4.77
CA ALA A 190 -0.99 52.38 4.59
C ALA A 190 0.31 51.67 4.98
N TYR A 191 0.30 50.35 4.94
CA TYR A 191 1.44 49.52 5.34
C TYR A 191 1.76 48.52 4.25
N LEU A 192 3.01 48.49 3.80
CA LEU A 192 3.50 47.57 2.78
C LEU A 192 4.44 46.56 3.45
N TYR A 193 4.02 45.31 3.50
CA TYR A 193 4.90 44.18 3.82
C TYR A 193 5.70 43.82 2.58
N LYS A 194 7.02 44.01 2.66
CA LYS A 194 7.93 43.60 1.61
C LYS A 194 8.43 42.19 1.89
N LYS A 195 8.07 41.24 1.04
CA LYS A 195 8.37 39.81 1.23
C LYS A 195 9.87 39.55 1.32
N LYS A 196 10.67 40.23 0.49
CA LYS A 196 12.15 40.10 0.47
C LYS A 196 12.82 40.61 1.75
N GLU A 197 12.26 41.65 2.36
CA GLU A 197 12.82 42.26 3.57
C GLU A 197 12.24 41.65 4.85
N ASN A 198 11.20 40.80 4.71
CA ASN A 198 10.38 40.27 5.79
C ASN A 198 9.96 41.35 6.81
N LYS A 199 9.54 42.52 6.31
CA LYS A 199 9.27 43.69 7.14
C LYS A 199 8.08 44.50 6.61
N ILE A 200 7.29 45.00 7.54
CA ILE A 200 6.23 45.98 7.27
C ILE A 200 6.83 47.39 7.32
N SER A 201 6.63 48.14 6.24
CA SER A 201 6.98 49.54 6.11
C SER A 201 5.73 50.41 6.02
N GLU A 202 5.76 51.59 6.61
CA GLU A 202 4.68 52.56 6.50
C GLU A 202 4.83 53.35 5.19
N ILE A 203 3.73 53.54 4.46
CA ILE A 203 3.68 54.35 3.24
C ILE A 203 2.59 55.43 3.36
N PRO A 204 2.92 56.73 3.16
CA PRO A 204 1.92 57.80 3.19
C PRO A 204 1.16 57.88 1.86
N TYR A 205 -0.11 58.28 1.92
CA TYR A 205 -0.92 58.59 0.74
C TYR A 205 -1.78 59.84 0.97
N ASP A 206 -2.02 60.61 -0.10
CA ASP A 206 -2.96 61.73 -0.09
C ASP A 206 -3.73 61.82 -1.41
N PHE A 207 -4.98 61.37 -1.39
CA PHE A 207 -5.92 61.39 -2.49
C PHE A 207 -6.96 62.51 -2.34
N THR A 208 -6.82 63.39 -1.36
CA THR A 208 -7.84 64.37 -0.97
C THR A 208 -8.19 65.30 -2.12
N ASN A 209 -7.18 65.84 -2.80
CA ASN A 209 -7.38 66.76 -3.93
C ASN A 209 -8.03 66.06 -5.11
N SER A 210 -7.57 64.85 -5.44
CA SER A 210 -8.09 64.06 -6.55
C SER A 210 -9.54 63.68 -6.33
N LEU A 211 -9.91 63.18 -5.14
CA LEU A 211 -11.29 62.84 -4.83
C LEU A 211 -12.21 64.05 -4.70
N ASN A 212 -11.71 65.18 -4.16
CA ASN A 212 -12.48 66.42 -4.11
C ASN A 212 -12.72 67.03 -5.50
N SER A 213 -11.92 66.69 -6.51
CA SER A 213 -12.21 67.06 -7.91
C SER A 213 -13.50 66.42 -8.45
N ILE A 214 -13.92 65.30 -7.86
CA ILE A 214 -15.18 64.62 -8.17
C ILE A 214 -16.32 65.19 -7.31
N ASN A 215 -16.18 65.09 -5.99
CA ASN A 215 -17.14 65.62 -5.04
C ASN A 215 -16.44 65.95 -3.72
N THR A 216 -16.58 67.20 -3.27
CA THR A 216 -15.97 67.68 -2.03
C THR A 216 -16.60 66.98 -0.83
N GLN A 217 -15.75 66.36 0.00
CA GLN A 217 -16.19 65.78 1.27
C GLN A 217 -16.99 66.80 2.10
N SER A 218 -18.13 66.39 2.66
CA SER A 218 -19.01 67.24 3.46
C SER A 218 -19.30 66.63 4.84
N ASN A 219 -20.16 67.27 5.63
CA ASN A 219 -20.64 66.68 6.89
C ASN A 219 -21.55 65.46 6.66
N ASP A 220 -22.10 65.30 5.45
CA ASP A 220 -23.09 64.26 5.13
C ASP A 220 -22.48 62.96 4.61
N PHE A 221 -21.23 62.98 4.13
CA PHE A 221 -20.52 61.78 3.68
C PHE A 221 -19.00 61.93 3.80
N THR A 222 -18.28 60.80 3.80
CA THR A 222 -16.82 60.76 3.75
C THR A 222 -16.35 59.76 2.70
N TRP A 223 -15.26 60.09 2.01
CA TRP A 223 -14.59 59.14 1.14
C TRP A 223 -13.96 58.01 1.95
N TYR A 224 -14.12 56.79 1.47
CA TYR A 224 -13.66 55.59 2.15
C TYR A 224 -12.89 54.69 1.18
N PHE A 225 -11.60 54.48 1.47
CA PHE A 225 -10.74 53.54 0.75
C PHE A 225 -11.08 52.11 1.18
N PHE A 226 -11.77 51.36 0.33
CA PHE A 226 -12.31 50.05 0.71
C PHE A 226 -11.68 48.87 -0.03
N ASN A 227 -11.05 49.09 -1.19
CA ASN A 227 -10.43 48.02 -1.95
C ASN A 227 -9.28 48.52 -2.82
N LEU A 228 -8.30 47.67 -3.07
CA LEU A 228 -7.19 47.89 -3.97
C LEU A 228 -6.97 46.65 -4.81
N ILE A 229 -7.04 46.81 -6.13
CA ILE A 229 -6.88 45.73 -7.09
C ILE A 229 -5.53 45.90 -7.76
N SER A 230 -4.63 44.94 -7.59
CA SER A 230 -3.38 44.93 -8.36
C SER A 230 -3.70 44.56 -9.79
N ILE A 231 -3.36 45.45 -10.73
CA ILE A 231 -3.63 45.22 -12.16
C ILE A 231 -2.37 44.91 -12.94
N GLY A 232 -1.18 45.15 -12.39
CA GLY A 232 0.09 44.84 -13.03
C GLY A 232 1.28 45.12 -12.12
N ASN A 233 2.50 44.99 -12.66
CA ASN A 233 3.72 45.30 -11.91
C ASN A 233 3.76 46.79 -11.56
N ASN A 234 3.81 47.11 -10.27
CA ASN A 234 3.81 48.49 -9.77
C ASN A 234 2.61 49.33 -10.28
N LEU A 235 1.45 48.69 -10.50
CA LEU A 235 0.22 49.30 -11.01
C LEU A 235 -0.99 48.70 -10.31
N ASN A 236 -1.75 49.56 -9.62
CA ASN A 236 -2.88 49.16 -8.80
C ASN A 236 -4.04 50.16 -8.98
N ILE A 237 -5.27 49.70 -8.80
CA ILE A 237 -6.47 50.55 -8.77
C ILE A 237 -6.92 50.67 -7.32
N ALA A 238 -6.79 51.85 -6.73
CA ALA A 238 -7.34 52.17 -5.41
C ALA A 238 -8.81 52.59 -5.56
N GLU A 239 -9.73 51.87 -4.91
CA GLU A 239 -11.17 52.05 -5.01
C GLU A 239 -11.74 52.76 -3.77
N PHE A 240 -12.51 53.80 -4.03
CA PHE A 240 -13.12 54.69 -3.04
C PHE A 240 -14.63 54.71 -3.18
N VAL A 241 -15.32 54.74 -2.04
CA VAL A 241 -16.78 54.93 -1.96
C VAL A 241 -17.14 56.12 -1.09
N GLN A 242 -18.30 56.71 -1.35
CA GLN A 242 -18.85 57.78 -0.53
C GLN A 242 -19.67 57.18 0.62
N PHE A 243 -19.06 57.02 1.79
CA PHE A 243 -19.77 56.48 2.94
C PHE A 243 -20.65 57.56 3.60
N PRO A 244 -21.98 57.40 3.62
CA PRO A 244 -22.89 58.41 4.16
C PRO A 244 -22.84 58.44 5.69
N LYS A 245 -22.85 59.63 6.27
CA LYS A 245 -23.02 59.86 7.73
C LYS A 245 -24.50 59.98 8.14
N GLY A 246 -25.41 60.15 7.17
CA GLY A 246 -26.86 60.35 7.36
C GLY A 246 -27.75 59.25 6.76
N SER A 247 -29.00 59.57 6.39
CA SER A 247 -30.02 58.54 6.07
C SER A 247 -29.98 57.95 4.66
N LYS A 248 -29.30 58.58 3.71
CA LYS A 248 -29.12 58.08 2.33
C LYS A 248 -28.15 56.89 2.33
N SER A 249 -28.40 55.85 1.53
CA SER A 249 -27.73 54.55 1.66
C SER A 249 -27.08 54.01 0.39
N ASN A 250 -26.97 54.82 -0.67
CA ASN A 250 -26.38 54.39 -1.93
C ASN A 250 -25.16 55.24 -2.29
N PHE A 251 -24.10 54.61 -2.79
CA PHE A 251 -22.85 55.27 -3.14
C PHE A 251 -22.23 54.68 -4.40
N ASP A 252 -21.56 55.55 -5.15
CA ASP A 252 -20.78 55.19 -6.32
C ASP A 252 -19.37 54.73 -5.92
N VAL A 253 -18.76 53.92 -6.77
CA VAL A 253 -17.38 53.45 -6.64
C VAL A 253 -16.50 54.20 -7.63
N TYR A 254 -15.44 54.83 -7.13
CA TYR A 254 -14.45 55.55 -7.93
C TYR A 254 -13.07 54.89 -7.81
N GLY A 255 -12.33 54.83 -8.92
CA GLY A 255 -10.96 54.31 -8.97
C GLY A 255 -9.92 55.41 -9.16
N ILE A 256 -8.74 55.18 -8.61
CA ILE A 256 -7.52 55.95 -8.86
C ILE A 256 -6.41 54.97 -9.23
N LEU A 257 -5.70 55.21 -10.33
CA LEU A 257 -4.52 54.43 -10.70
C LEU A 257 -3.32 54.87 -9.85
N VAL A 258 -2.70 53.93 -9.15
CA VAL A 258 -1.58 54.17 -8.22
C VAL A 258 -0.46 53.15 -8.39
N ASP A 259 0.74 53.51 -7.95
CA ASP A 259 1.87 52.58 -7.84
C ASP A 259 1.82 51.76 -6.54
N ASP A 260 2.80 50.88 -6.29
CA ASP A 260 2.86 50.04 -5.08
C ASP A 260 3.05 50.86 -3.79
N ASN A 261 3.47 52.12 -3.90
CA ASN A 261 3.62 53.06 -2.79
C ASN A 261 2.43 54.02 -2.67
N LEU A 262 1.29 53.71 -3.32
CA LEU A 262 0.07 54.52 -3.32
C LEU A 262 0.24 55.93 -3.90
N LYS A 263 1.22 56.14 -4.79
CA LYS A 263 1.35 57.40 -5.54
C LYS A 263 0.52 57.33 -6.81
N GLU A 264 -0.24 58.38 -7.10
CA GLU A 264 -1.05 58.47 -8.32
C GLU A 264 -0.18 58.40 -9.59
N VAL A 265 -0.61 57.58 -10.55
CA VAL A 265 0.03 57.40 -11.85
C VAL A 265 -0.82 58.07 -12.92
N ASN A 266 -0.34 59.19 -13.45
CA ASN A 266 -1.00 59.91 -14.54
C ASN A 266 -0.40 59.52 -15.89
N ASN A 267 -1.20 58.94 -16.78
CA ASN A 267 -0.71 58.35 -18.04
C ASN A 267 -1.56 58.68 -19.28
N GLY A 268 -2.36 59.74 -19.25
CA GLY A 268 -3.26 60.11 -20.35
C GLY A 268 -4.61 59.40 -20.31
N VAL A 269 -4.65 58.14 -19.84
CA VAL A 269 -5.89 57.37 -19.62
C VAL A 269 -6.48 57.68 -18.25
N TRP A 270 -5.65 57.74 -17.22
CA TRP A 270 -6.02 58.08 -15.83
C TRP A 270 -5.46 59.44 -15.45
N ASN A 271 -6.14 60.53 -15.85
CA ASN A 271 -5.75 61.91 -15.48
C ASN A 271 -6.60 62.49 -14.34
N SER A 272 -7.62 61.74 -13.91
CA SER A 272 -8.52 62.04 -12.81
C SER A 272 -9.09 60.72 -12.29
N PRO A 273 -9.68 60.70 -11.07
CA PRO A 273 -10.42 59.53 -10.63
C PRO A 273 -11.54 59.20 -11.62
N LYS A 274 -11.80 57.90 -11.81
CA LYS A 274 -12.85 57.42 -12.73
C LYS A 274 -13.98 56.75 -11.97
N LEU A 275 -15.21 57.02 -12.38
CA LEU A 275 -16.38 56.29 -11.92
C LEU A 275 -16.33 54.86 -12.47
N ILE A 276 -16.26 53.87 -11.58
CA ILE A 276 -16.21 52.45 -11.93
C ILE A 276 -17.63 51.87 -11.96
N ALA A 277 -18.39 52.10 -10.89
CA ALA A 277 -19.74 51.57 -10.76
C ALA A 277 -20.65 52.58 -10.07
N ASN A 278 -21.88 52.68 -10.58
CA ASN A 278 -22.91 53.48 -9.95
C ASN A 278 -23.52 52.66 -8.82
N GLY A 279 -23.83 53.32 -7.70
CA GLY A 279 -24.55 52.67 -6.64
C GLY A 279 -25.96 52.23 -7.06
N LEU A 280 -26.48 51.15 -6.45
CA LEU A 280 -27.86 50.69 -6.66
C LEU A 280 -28.86 51.24 -5.62
N GLU A 281 -29.87 51.98 -6.08
CA GLU A 281 -30.94 52.50 -5.24
C GLU A 281 -31.81 51.37 -4.68
N GLY A 282 -32.12 51.37 -3.38
CA GLY A 282 -32.91 50.32 -2.72
C GLY A 282 -32.10 49.32 -1.89
N PHE A 283 -30.77 49.36 -1.95
CA PHE A 283 -29.89 48.63 -1.03
C PHE A 283 -29.37 49.56 0.10
N ASN A 284 -29.28 49.02 1.32
CA ASN A 284 -28.81 49.79 2.48
C ASN A 284 -27.29 49.64 2.66
N ASN A 285 -26.50 50.48 1.99
CA ASN A 285 -25.05 50.30 1.95
C ASN A 285 -24.31 50.93 3.14
N ARG A 286 -25.01 51.33 4.22
CA ARG A 286 -24.37 51.95 5.39
C ARG A 286 -23.43 51.03 6.17
N GLN A 287 -23.41 49.74 5.87
CA GLN A 287 -22.55 48.76 6.55
C GLN A 287 -21.90 47.79 5.56
N THR A 288 -22.16 47.93 4.26
CA THR A 288 -21.77 46.97 3.23
C THR A 288 -21.06 47.65 2.07
N THR A 289 -19.85 47.18 1.78
CA THR A 289 -19.15 47.47 0.54
C THR A 289 -19.50 46.41 -0.50
N PRO A 290 -19.29 46.69 -1.80
CA PRO A 290 -19.20 45.64 -2.82
C PRO A 290 -18.20 44.55 -2.43
N GLN A 291 -18.41 43.36 -3.00
CA GLN A 291 -17.48 42.23 -2.88
C GLN A 291 -16.11 42.65 -3.43
N ARG A 292 -15.06 42.34 -2.67
CA ARG A 292 -13.69 42.76 -2.98
C ARG A 292 -12.90 41.81 -3.88
N ASP A 293 -13.57 40.77 -4.37
CA ASP A 293 -12.94 39.76 -5.21
C ASP A 293 -12.45 40.37 -6.53
N TYR A 294 -11.38 39.79 -7.04
CA TYR A 294 -10.85 40.08 -8.36
C TYR A 294 -10.25 38.79 -8.94
N TYR A 295 -10.17 38.73 -10.27
CA TYR A 295 -9.67 37.56 -10.99
C TYR A 295 -8.77 38.00 -12.14
N TYR A 296 -7.72 37.24 -12.42
CA TYR A 296 -6.85 37.44 -13.58
C TYR A 296 -7.30 36.50 -14.69
N LEU A 297 -7.80 37.05 -15.79
CA LEU A 297 -8.10 36.27 -16.99
C LEU A 297 -6.79 35.72 -17.59
N THR A 298 -6.90 34.66 -18.39
CA THR A 298 -5.76 34.00 -19.05
C THR A 298 -4.93 34.95 -19.91
N ASN A 299 -5.53 36.02 -20.44
CA ASN A 299 -4.86 37.05 -21.22
C ASN A 299 -4.18 38.15 -20.37
N GLY A 300 -4.23 38.04 -19.04
CA GLY A 300 -3.67 38.99 -18.07
C GLY A 300 -4.59 40.15 -17.69
N THR A 301 -5.77 40.29 -18.30
CA THR A 301 -6.77 41.30 -17.91
C THR A 301 -7.29 41.00 -16.50
N VAL A 302 -7.38 42.03 -15.67
CA VAL A 302 -7.92 41.88 -14.31
C VAL A 302 -9.38 42.26 -14.29
N VAL A 303 -10.21 41.44 -13.65
CA VAL A 303 -11.66 41.64 -13.60
C VAL A 303 -12.19 41.65 -12.18
N THR A 304 -13.22 42.45 -11.94
CA THR A 304 -14.00 42.45 -10.70
C THR A 304 -15.47 42.70 -11.02
N VAL A 305 -16.35 42.32 -10.09
CA VAL A 305 -17.79 42.61 -10.19
C VAL A 305 -18.19 43.55 -9.05
N LEU A 306 -18.66 44.74 -9.43
CA LEU A 306 -19.16 45.74 -8.50
C LEU A 306 -20.65 45.95 -8.75
N PHE A 307 -21.47 45.66 -7.74
CA PHE A 307 -22.93 45.67 -7.82
C PHE A 307 -23.49 44.76 -8.92
N ASN A 308 -23.84 45.31 -10.09
CA ASN A 308 -24.32 44.59 -11.28
C ASN A 308 -23.45 44.85 -12.52
N LYS A 309 -22.21 45.31 -12.32
CA LYS A 309 -21.28 45.61 -13.41
C LYS A 309 -20.06 44.70 -13.34
N LEU A 310 -19.65 44.17 -14.49
CA LEU A 310 -18.35 43.53 -14.68
C LEU A 310 -17.35 44.61 -15.13
N VAL A 311 -16.26 44.76 -14.42
CA VAL A 311 -15.22 45.75 -14.68
C VAL A 311 -13.96 45.01 -15.09
N LEU A 312 -13.33 45.46 -16.18
CA LEU A 312 -12.12 44.89 -16.73
C LEU A 312 -11.03 45.95 -16.82
N PHE A 313 -9.84 45.62 -16.35
CA PHE A 313 -8.64 46.46 -16.38
C PHE A 313 -7.57 45.77 -17.23
N ASP A 314 -7.16 46.41 -18.32
CA ASP A 314 -6.06 45.93 -19.14
C ASP A 314 -4.71 46.36 -18.51
N PRO A 315 -3.85 45.42 -18.07
CA PRO A 315 -2.55 45.74 -17.47
C PRO A 315 -1.62 46.55 -18.38
N LYS A 316 -1.71 46.35 -19.71
CA LYS A 316 -0.75 46.91 -20.67
C LYS A 316 -1.11 48.34 -21.05
N THR A 317 -2.39 48.59 -21.29
CA THR A 317 -2.89 49.91 -21.69
C THR A 317 -3.44 50.73 -20.53
N THR A 318 -3.68 50.09 -19.38
CA THR A 318 -4.42 50.62 -18.22
C THR A 318 -5.87 51.01 -18.55
N ASN A 319 -6.39 50.63 -19.71
CA ASN A 319 -7.78 50.92 -20.07
C ASN A 319 -8.74 50.18 -19.14
N MET A 320 -9.81 50.88 -18.77
CA MET A 320 -10.92 50.33 -18.00
C MET A 320 -12.13 50.14 -18.92
N LYS A 321 -12.70 48.94 -18.90
CA LYS A 321 -13.94 48.59 -19.60
C LYS A 321 -14.98 48.14 -18.57
N VAL A 322 -16.15 48.75 -18.59
CA VAL A 322 -17.25 48.49 -17.67
C VAL A 322 -18.43 47.95 -18.46
N LEU A 323 -18.96 46.79 -18.06
CA LEU A 323 -20.03 46.07 -18.75
C LEU A 323 -21.21 45.84 -17.81
N ARG A 324 -22.44 45.97 -18.31
CA ARG A 324 -23.66 45.75 -17.51
C ARG A 324 -24.03 44.27 -17.51
N LEU A 325 -24.29 43.69 -16.33
CA LEU A 325 -24.81 42.32 -16.20
C LEU A 325 -26.34 42.28 -16.29
N THR A 326 -27.01 43.37 -15.89
CA THR A 326 -28.46 43.55 -16.03
C THR A 326 -28.79 45.04 -16.11
N ASN A 327 -29.98 45.38 -16.63
CA ASN A 327 -30.58 46.70 -16.49
C ASN A 327 -31.42 46.83 -15.20
N ASP A 328 -31.69 45.72 -14.52
CA ASP A 328 -32.46 45.70 -13.28
C ASP A 328 -31.62 46.12 -12.07
N ILE A 329 -32.31 46.59 -11.04
CA ILE A 329 -31.75 46.87 -9.72
C ILE A 329 -31.55 45.54 -8.97
N LYS A 330 -30.47 44.82 -9.31
CA LYS A 330 -30.05 43.58 -8.65
C LYS A 330 -28.58 43.67 -8.25
N TRP A 331 -28.22 43.19 -7.06
CA TRP A 331 -26.82 43.16 -6.62
C TRP A 331 -26.29 41.73 -6.70
N VAL A 332 -25.17 41.51 -7.39
CA VAL A 332 -24.43 40.23 -7.37
C VAL A 332 -23.96 39.90 -5.95
N GLN A 333 -24.43 38.78 -5.42
CA GLN A 333 -24.07 38.27 -4.08
C GLN A 333 -22.72 37.55 -4.10
N SER A 334 -22.49 36.71 -5.10
CA SER A 334 -21.25 35.96 -5.31
C SER A 334 -21.04 35.71 -6.80
N TRP A 335 -19.78 35.57 -7.19
CA TRP A 335 -19.37 35.34 -8.56
C TRP A 335 -18.01 34.66 -8.61
N THR A 336 -17.70 34.03 -9.74
CA THR A 336 -16.45 33.31 -9.97
C THR A 336 -16.17 33.16 -11.46
N PHE A 337 -14.91 32.90 -11.83
CA PHE A 337 -14.50 32.61 -13.21
C PHE A 337 -13.98 31.19 -13.33
N ASP A 338 -14.27 30.55 -14.46
CA ASP A 338 -13.72 29.25 -14.81
C ASP A 338 -12.40 29.30 -15.58
N ALA A 339 -11.80 28.13 -15.85
CA ALA A 339 -10.52 28.06 -16.56
C ALA A 339 -10.59 28.52 -18.02
N SER A 340 -11.78 28.63 -18.59
CA SER A 340 -12.01 29.22 -19.91
C SER A 340 -12.38 30.69 -19.83
N ASP A 341 -12.26 31.33 -18.67
CA ASP A 341 -12.60 32.73 -18.42
C ASP A 341 -14.11 33.04 -18.55
N ASN A 342 -14.99 32.05 -18.35
CA ASN A 342 -16.44 32.30 -18.29
C ASN A 342 -16.82 32.81 -16.90
N LEU A 343 -17.66 33.84 -16.83
CA LEU A 343 -18.17 34.40 -15.58
C LEU A 343 -19.42 33.65 -15.13
N TYR A 344 -19.44 33.17 -13.89
CA TYR A 344 -20.62 32.65 -13.22
C TYR A 344 -20.97 33.55 -12.05
N TYR A 345 -22.25 33.88 -11.87
CA TYR A 345 -22.66 34.78 -10.81
C TYR A 345 -24.10 34.52 -10.35
N LYS A 346 -24.38 34.93 -9.11
CA LYS A 346 -25.70 34.84 -8.48
C LYS A 346 -26.06 36.20 -7.87
N TYR A 347 -27.28 36.66 -8.11
CA TYR A 347 -27.81 37.87 -7.45
C TYR A 347 -28.28 37.57 -6.02
N ARG A 348 -28.32 38.60 -5.17
CA ARG A 348 -28.89 38.52 -3.81
C ARG A 348 -30.37 38.15 -3.87
N ASN A 349 -30.80 37.24 -3.00
CA ASN A 349 -32.17 36.70 -2.93
C ASN A 349 -32.68 36.12 -4.27
N ASP A 350 -31.76 35.81 -5.18
CA ASP A 350 -32.06 35.13 -6.44
C ASP A 350 -31.72 33.64 -6.30
N THR A 351 -32.43 32.82 -7.05
CA THR A 351 -32.41 31.35 -6.94
C THR A 351 -31.81 30.69 -8.17
N SER A 352 -31.04 31.45 -8.96
CA SER A 352 -30.41 30.99 -10.19
C SER A 352 -28.95 31.43 -10.27
N ILE A 353 -28.15 30.61 -10.96
CA ILE A 353 -26.79 30.93 -11.39
C ILE A 353 -26.84 31.35 -12.85
N TYR A 354 -26.19 32.46 -13.17
CA TYR A 354 -26.08 32.98 -14.53
C TYR A 354 -24.65 32.78 -15.04
N LYS A 355 -24.50 32.56 -16.35
CA LYS A 355 -23.21 32.42 -17.06
C LYS A 355 -23.08 33.49 -18.14
N ILE A 356 -21.90 34.12 -18.22
CA ILE A 356 -21.46 34.91 -19.38
C ILE A 356 -20.24 34.23 -19.99
N ASN A 357 -20.33 33.88 -21.27
CA ASN A 357 -19.20 33.34 -22.02
C ASN A 357 -18.13 34.41 -22.29
N THR A 358 -16.86 34.01 -22.28
CA THR A 358 -15.72 34.92 -22.52
C THR A 358 -15.80 35.66 -23.85
N SER A 359 -16.29 34.99 -24.90
CA SER A 359 -16.50 35.61 -26.21
C SER A 359 -17.50 36.77 -26.13
N ASN A 360 -18.54 36.67 -25.30
CA ASN A 360 -19.49 37.75 -25.05
C ASN A 360 -18.83 38.90 -24.28
N ILE A 361 -18.04 38.60 -23.25
CA ILE A 361 -17.27 39.60 -22.47
C ILE A 361 -16.31 40.40 -23.37
N GLN A 362 -15.59 39.70 -24.26
CA GLN A 362 -14.60 40.31 -25.15
C GLN A 362 -15.26 41.16 -26.24
N SER A 363 -16.30 40.64 -26.90
CA SER A 363 -16.96 41.31 -28.03
C SER A 363 -17.88 42.47 -27.65
N THR A 364 -18.44 42.47 -26.44
CA THR A 364 -19.36 43.53 -25.99
C THR A 364 -18.62 44.85 -25.84
N GLN A 365 -19.16 45.95 -26.37
CA GLN A 365 -18.55 47.28 -26.22
C GLN A 365 -18.74 47.85 -24.80
N ASN A 366 -17.93 48.85 -24.43
CA ASN A 366 -18.03 49.51 -23.13
C ASN A 366 -19.46 50.01 -22.84
N ASP A 367 -19.88 49.93 -21.59
CA ASP A 367 -21.20 50.30 -21.06
C ASP A 367 -22.40 49.52 -21.65
N ASN A 368 -22.17 48.52 -22.49
CA ASN A 368 -23.24 47.69 -23.04
C ASN A 368 -23.61 46.52 -22.12
N LEU A 369 -24.82 46.01 -22.35
CA LEU A 369 -25.39 44.87 -21.64
C LEU A 369 -24.79 43.57 -22.17
N LEU A 370 -24.26 42.74 -21.26
CA LEU A 370 -23.87 41.37 -21.53
C LEU A 370 -25.11 40.50 -21.70
N SER A 371 -25.02 39.41 -22.45
CA SER A 371 -26.14 38.49 -22.66
C SER A 371 -25.97 37.22 -21.79
N PRO A 372 -26.51 37.21 -20.56
CA PRO A 372 -26.42 36.02 -19.70
C PRO A 372 -27.33 34.90 -20.17
N THR A 373 -26.87 33.67 -19.94
CA THR A 373 -27.72 32.48 -19.90
C THR A 373 -27.94 32.05 -18.46
N THR A 374 -29.09 31.45 -18.15
CA THR A 374 -29.28 30.76 -16.88
C THR A 374 -28.49 29.46 -16.94
N TYR A 375 -27.40 29.40 -16.18
CA TYR A 375 -26.56 28.22 -16.08
C TYR A 375 -27.26 27.12 -15.27
N PHE A 376 -27.79 27.47 -14.09
CA PHE A 376 -28.42 26.51 -13.21
C PHE A 376 -29.58 27.15 -12.43
N ASP A 377 -30.72 26.46 -12.40
CA ASP A 377 -31.90 26.84 -11.60
C ASP A 377 -31.89 26.10 -10.26
N ILE A 378 -31.44 26.78 -9.21
CA ILE A 378 -31.34 26.22 -7.85
C ILE A 378 -32.74 25.93 -7.29
N LYS A 379 -33.72 26.78 -7.61
CA LYS A 379 -35.12 26.60 -7.17
C LYS A 379 -35.73 25.32 -7.75
N GLY A 380 -35.39 25.00 -9.00
CA GLY A 380 -35.80 23.77 -9.68
C GLY A 380 -35.14 22.50 -9.14
N ALA A 381 -34.06 22.61 -8.36
CA ALA A 381 -33.33 21.47 -7.78
C ALA A 381 -34.02 20.91 -6.52
N VAL A 382 -35.20 20.31 -6.70
CA VAL A 382 -36.02 19.72 -5.62
C VAL A 382 -35.42 18.42 -5.06
N ASN A 383 -34.65 17.69 -5.88
CA ASN A 383 -33.95 16.49 -5.44
C ASN A 383 -32.86 16.88 -4.43
N ASN A 384 -32.74 16.12 -3.35
CA ASN A 384 -31.80 16.37 -2.25
C ASN A 384 -32.02 17.68 -1.46
N ASN A 385 -33.21 18.30 -1.55
CA ASN A 385 -33.60 19.53 -0.82
C ASN A 385 -32.67 20.75 -1.06
N VAL A 386 -31.90 20.78 -2.15
CA VAL A 386 -30.98 21.89 -2.47
C VAL A 386 -31.74 23.21 -2.59
N ASN A 387 -32.93 23.18 -3.20
CA ASN A 387 -33.79 24.34 -3.35
C ASN A 387 -34.15 25.08 -2.03
N LYS A 388 -34.12 24.41 -0.86
CA LYS A 388 -34.47 25.02 0.44
C LYS A 388 -33.53 26.15 0.84
N TYR A 389 -32.28 26.09 0.38
CA TYR A 389 -31.22 27.02 0.77
C TYR A 389 -30.76 27.90 -0.40
N ALA A 390 -31.57 28.01 -1.45
CA ALA A 390 -31.24 28.69 -2.70
C ALA A 390 -30.68 30.11 -2.52
N ASP A 391 -31.20 30.87 -1.54
CA ASP A 391 -30.77 32.24 -1.28
C ASP A 391 -29.38 32.35 -0.61
N ASN A 392 -28.96 31.30 0.11
CA ASN A 392 -27.76 31.30 0.96
C ASN A 392 -26.51 30.74 0.28
N TYR A 393 -26.64 30.13 -0.91
CA TYR A 393 -25.51 29.54 -1.59
C TYR A 393 -24.50 30.59 -2.08
N ILE A 394 -23.23 30.36 -1.73
CA ILE A 394 -22.06 31.06 -2.25
C ILE A 394 -21.38 30.21 -3.30
N LEU A 395 -20.97 30.83 -4.41
CA LEU A 395 -20.37 30.15 -5.55
C LEU A 395 -18.85 30.06 -5.42
N TYR A 396 -18.31 28.88 -5.69
CA TYR A 396 -16.87 28.61 -5.80
C TYR A 396 -16.61 27.84 -7.10
N ASN A 397 -15.74 28.34 -7.96
CA ASN A 397 -15.34 27.60 -9.17
C ASN A 397 -14.25 26.58 -8.84
N VAL A 398 -14.30 25.42 -9.47
CA VAL A 398 -13.22 24.44 -9.38
C VAL A 398 -12.01 24.96 -10.16
N HIS A 399 -10.93 25.23 -9.42
CA HIS A 399 -9.71 25.78 -10.00
C HIS A 399 -9.17 24.90 -11.13
N GLY A 400 -8.92 25.49 -12.31
CA GLY A 400 -8.38 24.78 -13.47
C GLY A 400 -9.40 24.02 -14.32
N TYR A 401 -10.70 24.08 -13.99
CA TYR A 401 -11.77 23.43 -14.75
C TYR A 401 -12.78 24.43 -15.30
N THR A 402 -13.43 24.06 -16.41
CA THR A 402 -14.49 24.82 -17.09
C THR A 402 -15.86 24.29 -16.68
N GLY A 403 -16.78 25.18 -16.32
CA GLY A 403 -18.16 24.84 -15.97
C GLY A 403 -18.35 23.97 -14.71
N GLN A 404 -17.38 23.93 -13.79
CA GLN A 404 -17.51 23.14 -12.56
C GLN A 404 -17.65 24.08 -11.36
N ILE A 405 -18.80 24.04 -10.67
CA ILE A 405 -19.11 24.94 -9.56
C ILE A 405 -19.44 24.11 -8.32
N MET A 406 -18.81 24.45 -7.20
CA MET A 406 -19.28 24.06 -5.88
C MET A 406 -20.09 25.21 -5.27
N MET A 407 -21.30 24.91 -4.81
CA MET A 407 -22.10 25.82 -4.00
C MET A 407 -21.97 25.43 -2.53
N ILE A 408 -21.77 26.41 -1.65
CA ILE A 408 -21.79 26.18 -0.19
C ILE A 408 -22.90 27.02 0.43
N ASN A 409 -23.80 26.36 1.18
CA ASN A 409 -24.85 27.04 1.94
C ASN A 409 -24.21 27.77 3.13
N SER A 410 -24.08 29.08 3.04
CA SER A 410 -23.46 29.88 4.09
C SER A 410 -24.49 30.77 4.77
N ARG A 411 -24.34 30.98 6.07
CA ARG A 411 -25.13 32.01 6.77
C ARG A 411 -24.69 33.38 6.25
N TYR A 412 -25.51 33.99 5.40
CA TYR A 412 -25.21 35.30 4.81
C TYR A 412 -25.76 36.44 5.67
N LYS A 413 -24.91 37.42 5.98
CA LYS A 413 -25.33 38.71 6.56
C LYS A 413 -24.56 39.86 5.96
N GLU A 414 -25.21 41.02 5.90
CA GLU A 414 -24.58 42.29 5.50
C GLU A 414 -23.60 42.78 6.56
N ASP A 415 -23.95 42.65 7.85
CA ASP A 415 -23.07 42.95 8.96
C ASP A 415 -22.01 41.85 9.13
N PRO A 416 -20.70 42.17 9.13
CA PRO A 416 -19.64 41.20 9.42
C PRO A 416 -19.68 40.65 10.86
N ASN A 417 -20.45 41.26 11.77
CA ASN A 417 -20.65 40.80 13.14
C ASN A 417 -21.82 39.82 13.23
N PHE A 418 -21.50 38.53 13.14
CA PHE A 418 -22.48 37.46 13.33
C PHE A 418 -22.77 37.25 14.81
N THR A 419 -24.06 37.18 15.17
CA THR A 419 -24.47 36.71 16.51
C THR A 419 -24.21 35.22 16.63
N GLU A 420 -23.75 34.76 17.79
CA GLU A 420 -23.68 33.32 18.10
C GLU A 420 -25.06 32.67 17.96
N ILE A 421 -25.09 31.45 17.43
CA ILE A 421 -26.29 30.62 17.32
C ILE A 421 -25.94 29.21 17.80
N PRO A 422 -26.90 28.46 18.37
CA PRO A 422 -26.64 27.12 18.87
C PRO A 422 -26.34 26.14 17.73
N GLU A 423 -25.55 25.11 18.02
CA GLU A 423 -25.20 24.03 17.08
C GLU A 423 -26.44 23.38 16.43
N SER A 424 -27.54 23.27 17.18
CA SER A 424 -28.81 22.73 16.65
C SER A 424 -29.36 23.55 15.48
N GLU A 425 -29.20 24.88 15.50
CA GLU A 425 -29.62 25.73 14.38
C GLU A 425 -28.69 25.55 13.17
N ILE A 426 -27.39 25.38 13.41
CA ILE A 426 -26.38 25.12 12.35
C ILE A 426 -26.74 23.85 11.59
N LEU A 427 -27.06 22.77 12.33
CA LEU A 427 -27.46 21.48 11.77
C LEU A 427 -28.82 21.56 11.06
N GLU A 428 -29.83 22.20 11.66
CA GLU A 428 -31.18 22.31 11.07
C GLU A 428 -31.16 23.11 9.76
N LYS A 429 -30.40 24.21 9.72
CA LYS A 429 -30.25 25.05 8.52
C LYS A 429 -29.20 24.54 7.55
N GLN A 430 -28.51 23.45 7.89
CA GLN A 430 -27.42 22.85 7.12
C GLN A 430 -26.39 23.88 6.64
N TYR A 431 -26.02 24.84 7.50
CA TYR A 431 -24.95 25.79 7.17
C TYR A 431 -23.65 25.00 6.99
N GLY A 432 -23.09 25.04 5.78
CA GLY A 432 -21.97 24.19 5.35
C GLY A 432 -22.31 23.18 4.25
N LEU A 433 -23.59 22.99 3.89
CA LEU A 433 -23.98 22.05 2.84
C LEU A 433 -23.31 22.39 1.50
N ALA A 434 -22.53 21.44 0.98
CA ALA A 434 -21.82 21.56 -0.29
C ALA A 434 -22.54 20.78 -1.41
N VAL A 435 -22.74 21.45 -2.55
CA VAL A 435 -23.43 20.91 -3.73
C VAL A 435 -22.54 21.05 -4.95
N ALA A 436 -22.37 19.96 -5.69
CA ALA A 436 -21.61 19.92 -6.94
C ALA A 436 -22.50 20.18 -8.16
N ILE A 437 -22.12 21.14 -8.97
CA ILE A 437 -22.70 21.42 -10.29
C ILE A 437 -21.62 21.24 -11.35
N SER A 438 -21.92 20.46 -12.39
CA SER A 438 -21.02 20.25 -13.53
C SER A 438 -21.64 20.76 -14.82
N GLU A 439 -20.82 21.16 -15.78
CA GLU A 439 -21.26 21.47 -17.14
C GLU A 439 -22.12 20.32 -17.70
N ASN A 440 -23.28 20.67 -18.28
CA ASN A 440 -24.15 19.71 -18.92
C ASN A 440 -23.47 19.18 -20.18
N LYS A 441 -23.42 17.85 -20.29
CA LYS A 441 -22.69 17.16 -21.36
C LYS A 441 -23.21 17.49 -22.77
N ASN A 442 -24.47 17.87 -22.89
CA ASN A 442 -25.13 18.16 -24.17
C ASN A 442 -25.33 19.67 -24.40
N GLU A 443 -25.24 20.50 -23.36
CA GLU A 443 -25.48 21.95 -23.41
C GLU A 443 -24.47 22.70 -22.54
N GLN A 444 -23.33 23.12 -23.12
CA GLN A 444 -22.22 23.77 -22.39
C GLN A 444 -22.61 25.05 -21.62
N ASP A 445 -23.72 25.69 -21.99
CA ASP A 445 -24.24 26.88 -21.31
C ASP A 445 -25.18 26.57 -20.13
N LYS A 446 -25.37 25.29 -19.81
CA LYS A 446 -26.15 24.82 -18.65
C LYS A 446 -25.31 23.92 -17.75
N GLY A 447 -25.67 23.92 -16.47
CA GLY A 447 -25.12 23.05 -15.46
C GLY A 447 -26.11 21.98 -15.03
N ASP A 448 -25.59 20.80 -14.69
CA ASP A 448 -26.33 19.71 -14.07
C ASP A 448 -25.87 19.54 -12.62
N ILE A 449 -26.82 19.26 -11.73
CA ILE A 449 -26.50 18.84 -10.37
C ILE A 449 -25.84 17.45 -10.42
N LYS A 450 -24.61 17.35 -9.93
CA LYS A 450 -23.96 16.06 -9.66
C LYS A 450 -24.48 15.44 -8.37
N GLY A 451 -24.66 16.27 -7.34
CA GLY A 451 -25.27 15.86 -6.07
C GLY A 451 -24.68 16.59 -4.87
N LEU A 452 -25.01 16.10 -3.67
CA LEU A 452 -24.44 16.57 -2.40
C LEU A 452 -23.02 16.01 -2.21
N LEU A 453 -22.17 16.72 -1.48
CA LEU A 453 -20.76 16.35 -1.31
C LEU A 453 -20.38 15.96 0.14
N ASN A 454 -20.94 16.64 1.13
CA ASN A 454 -20.54 16.51 2.54
C ASN A 454 -21.70 16.11 3.47
N THR A 455 -22.50 15.14 3.03
CA THR A 455 -23.60 14.55 3.81
C THR A 455 -23.59 13.03 3.69
N GLU A 456 -24.39 12.34 4.51
CA GLU A 456 -24.64 10.90 4.35
C GLU A 456 -25.18 10.52 2.96
N ASN A 457 -25.89 11.45 2.29
CA ASN A 457 -26.44 11.28 0.94
C ASN A 457 -25.50 11.81 -0.15
N ALA A 458 -24.22 12.03 0.16
CA ALA A 458 -23.25 12.47 -0.84
C ALA A 458 -23.07 11.40 -1.92
N PHE A 459 -23.07 11.83 -3.19
CA PHE A 459 -22.88 10.90 -4.32
C PHE A 459 -21.42 10.41 -4.42
N LEU A 460 -20.49 11.20 -3.89
CA LEU A 460 -19.09 10.84 -3.72
C LEU A 460 -18.58 11.51 -2.44
N GLN A 461 -18.31 10.69 -1.43
CA GLN A 461 -17.82 11.12 -0.13
C GLN A 461 -16.31 11.35 -0.15
N ALA A 462 -15.78 12.17 0.75
CA ALA A 462 -14.33 12.40 0.83
C ALA A 462 -13.56 11.14 1.25
N ALA A 463 -12.28 11.05 0.84
CA ALA A 463 -11.39 9.95 1.18
C ALA A 463 -11.40 9.65 2.68
N ASN A 464 -11.50 8.35 3.02
CA ASN A 464 -11.44 7.86 4.39
C ASN A 464 -10.78 6.48 4.45
N PHE A 465 -10.37 6.03 5.64
CA PHE A 465 -9.91 4.67 5.88
C PHE A 465 -10.31 4.17 7.27
N LYS A 466 -10.35 2.85 7.44
CA LYS A 466 -10.51 2.22 8.76
C LYS A 466 -9.66 0.97 8.90
N ILE A 467 -9.44 0.57 10.15
CA ILE A 467 -8.84 -0.73 10.51
C ILE A 467 -9.92 -1.51 11.24
N LYS A 468 -10.26 -2.72 10.77
CA LYS A 468 -11.34 -3.52 11.36
C LYS A 468 -10.98 -3.98 12.77
N ASP A 469 -11.98 -4.05 13.66
CA ASP A 469 -11.80 -4.54 15.04
C ASP A 469 -11.19 -5.93 15.11
N ASP A 470 -11.51 -6.82 14.17
CA ASP A 470 -10.92 -8.16 14.12
C ASP A 470 -9.43 -8.14 13.77
N VAL A 471 -8.96 -7.16 13.00
CA VAL A 471 -7.52 -6.97 12.78
C VAL A 471 -6.87 -6.53 14.08
N LEU A 472 -7.45 -5.53 14.77
CA LEU A 472 -6.93 -5.02 16.04
C LEU A 472 -6.86 -6.13 17.10
N ARG A 473 -7.94 -6.88 17.29
CA ARG A 473 -7.99 -7.95 18.31
C ARG A 473 -7.05 -9.12 18.02
N ASN A 474 -6.76 -9.42 16.76
CA ASN A 474 -5.97 -10.60 16.40
C ASN A 474 -4.48 -10.31 16.17
N LYS A 475 -4.12 -9.16 15.61
CA LYS A 475 -2.75 -8.78 15.28
C LYS A 475 -2.11 -7.87 16.33
N LEU A 476 -0.80 -7.99 16.52
CA LEU A 476 -0.03 -7.00 17.27
C LEU A 476 0.06 -5.68 16.46
N PRO A 477 0.15 -4.50 17.09
CA PRO A 477 0.43 -3.24 16.39
C PRO A 477 1.61 -3.33 15.40
N SER A 478 2.66 -4.08 15.74
CA SER A 478 3.81 -4.31 14.88
C SER A 478 3.53 -5.10 13.60
N GLU A 479 2.46 -5.90 13.57
CA GLU A 479 2.06 -6.77 12.46
C GLU A 479 1.06 -6.11 11.51
N ILE A 480 0.41 -5.01 11.93
CA ILE A 480 -0.58 -4.29 11.13
C ILE A 480 0.12 -3.47 10.04
N THR A 481 -0.26 -3.66 8.78
CA THR A 481 0.31 -2.97 7.61
C THR A 481 -0.76 -2.33 6.74
N SER A 482 -0.38 -1.64 5.67
CA SER A 482 -1.33 -1.03 4.73
C SER A 482 -2.31 -2.02 4.09
N SER A 483 -1.97 -3.31 3.99
CA SER A 483 -2.90 -4.33 3.50
C SER A 483 -4.05 -4.62 4.47
N ASP A 484 -3.95 -4.17 5.72
CA ASP A 484 -4.98 -4.34 6.75
C ASP A 484 -5.94 -3.15 6.82
N PHE A 485 -5.74 -2.13 5.99
CA PHE A 485 -6.57 -0.92 5.97
C PHE A 485 -7.67 -1.08 4.92
N ASP A 486 -8.92 -0.82 5.32
CA ASP A 486 -10.02 -0.64 4.38
C ASP A 486 -10.00 0.82 3.91
N TYR A 487 -9.52 1.07 2.71
CA TYR A 487 -9.65 2.39 2.06
C TYR A 487 -11.08 2.56 1.55
N LEU A 488 -11.74 3.64 1.96
CA LEU A 488 -13.14 3.93 1.69
C LEU A 488 -13.26 5.00 0.59
N ASN A 489 -14.44 5.12 -0.01
CA ASN A 489 -14.78 6.20 -0.94
C ASN A 489 -13.87 6.29 -2.17
N GLU A 490 -13.48 5.14 -2.73
CA GLU A 490 -12.58 5.03 -3.90
C GLU A 490 -11.21 5.70 -3.69
N SER A 491 -10.83 5.92 -2.43
CA SER A 491 -9.52 6.44 -2.10
C SER A 491 -8.44 5.38 -2.21
N PHE A 492 -7.22 5.82 -2.47
CA PHE A 492 -6.06 4.96 -2.58
C PHE A 492 -4.84 5.64 -1.95
N LEU A 493 -3.88 4.84 -1.48
CA LEU A 493 -2.62 5.37 -0.98
C LEU A 493 -1.95 6.25 -2.02
N THR A 494 -1.40 7.38 -1.56
CA THR A 494 -0.82 8.34 -2.48
C THR A 494 0.31 7.75 -3.33
N LYS A 495 0.35 8.15 -4.60
CA LYS A 495 1.47 7.84 -5.51
C LYS A 495 2.40 9.05 -5.69
N ASN A 496 2.22 10.08 -4.89
CA ASN A 496 3.01 11.30 -4.98
C ASN A 496 4.43 11.09 -4.41
N ASN A 497 5.41 11.04 -5.29
CA ASN A 497 6.82 10.83 -4.95
C ASN A 497 7.60 12.13 -4.75
N SER A 498 6.91 13.26 -4.51
CA SER A 498 7.58 14.54 -4.25
C SER A 498 8.43 14.45 -3.00
N LEU A 499 9.65 14.99 -3.06
CA LEU A 499 10.56 15.05 -1.93
C LEU A 499 10.47 16.41 -1.23
N ASP A 500 10.70 16.43 0.07
CA ASP A 500 10.94 17.64 0.84
C ASP A 500 12.39 18.14 0.64
N GLU A 501 12.73 19.28 1.25
CA GLU A 501 14.07 19.88 1.16
C GLU A 501 15.19 18.97 1.70
N ASN A 502 14.85 17.98 2.53
CA ASN A 502 15.76 17.01 3.12
C ASN A 502 15.88 15.72 2.28
N GLY A 503 15.22 15.65 1.12
CA GLY A 503 15.22 14.47 0.26
C GLY A 503 14.33 13.32 0.75
N SER A 504 13.44 13.56 1.72
CA SER A 504 12.45 12.59 2.20
C SER A 504 11.13 12.74 1.46
N LEU A 505 10.34 11.67 1.33
CA LEU A 505 9.00 11.78 0.72
C LEU A 505 8.15 12.77 1.50
N LYS A 506 7.66 13.81 0.81
CA LYS A 506 6.78 14.83 1.37
C LYS A 506 5.45 14.24 1.85
N TYR A 507 4.94 13.26 1.11
CA TYR A 507 3.70 12.54 1.41
C TYR A 507 3.98 11.03 1.47
N PRO A 508 4.53 10.50 2.58
CA PRO A 508 4.72 9.06 2.72
C PRO A 508 3.35 8.37 2.68
N GLN A 509 3.24 7.21 2.03
CA GLN A 509 1.96 6.51 1.89
C GLN A 509 1.25 6.30 3.23
N PHE A 510 1.99 5.83 4.22
CA PHE A 510 1.55 5.81 5.60
C PHE A 510 2.74 5.84 6.55
N THR A 511 2.50 6.25 7.79
CA THR A 511 3.41 6.11 8.91
C THR A 511 2.66 5.46 10.06
N LYS A 512 3.39 4.78 10.95
CA LYS A 512 2.78 4.21 12.15
C LYS A 512 3.68 4.35 13.37
N GLU A 513 3.04 4.60 14.50
CA GLU A 513 3.61 4.59 15.85
C GLU A 513 2.94 3.46 16.62
N ILE A 514 3.75 2.65 17.31
CA ILE A 514 3.28 1.40 17.93
C ILE A 514 3.92 1.14 19.29
N ASP A 515 3.15 0.49 20.15
CA ASP A 515 3.60 -0.17 21.36
C ASP A 515 2.87 -1.51 21.57
N ASP A 516 3.53 -2.60 21.22
CA ASP A 516 2.99 -3.96 21.37
C ASP A 516 2.81 -4.39 22.84
N LYS A 517 3.40 -3.69 23.82
CA LYS A 517 3.17 -4.01 25.25
C LYS A 517 1.80 -3.53 25.71
N THR A 518 1.42 -2.32 25.29
CA THR A 518 0.15 -1.70 25.68
C THR A 518 -0.98 -1.98 24.70
N GLY A 519 -0.67 -2.39 23.46
CA GLY A 519 -1.65 -2.53 22.38
C GLY A 519 -1.94 -1.21 21.67
N TYR A 520 -1.08 -0.20 21.85
CA TYR A 520 -1.23 1.11 21.22
C TYR A 520 -0.80 1.07 19.75
N LEU A 521 -1.66 1.62 18.90
CA LEU A 521 -1.43 1.82 17.47
C LEU A 521 -1.92 3.21 17.08
N LYS A 522 -1.04 3.99 16.47
CA LYS A 522 -1.39 5.21 15.73
C LYS A 522 -0.89 5.10 14.31
N VAL A 523 -1.81 5.17 13.35
CA VAL A 523 -1.52 5.11 11.91
C VAL A 523 -1.90 6.44 11.30
N GLN A 524 -1.01 7.02 10.50
CA GLN A 524 -1.33 8.14 9.63
C GLN A 524 -1.21 7.67 8.17
N VAL A 525 -2.23 7.90 7.35
CA VAL A 525 -2.23 7.57 5.92
C VAL A 525 -2.38 8.83 5.08
N ASN A 526 -1.78 8.83 3.90
CA ASN A 526 -1.99 9.86 2.88
C ASN A 526 -2.75 9.25 1.71
N LEU A 527 -3.98 9.71 1.49
CA LEU A 527 -4.89 9.16 0.49
C LEU A 527 -5.12 10.15 -0.66
N ASP A 528 -4.95 9.65 -1.87
CA ASP A 528 -5.41 10.27 -3.09
C ASP A 528 -6.85 9.82 -3.39
N GLN A 529 -7.61 10.70 -4.04
CA GLN A 529 -8.98 10.41 -4.48
C GLN A 529 -9.25 11.22 -5.75
N ILE A 530 -9.89 10.60 -6.74
CA ILE A 530 -10.24 11.27 -8.00
C ILE A 530 -11.43 12.21 -7.71
N PRO A 531 -11.30 13.53 -7.91
CA PRO A 531 -12.40 14.46 -7.70
C PRO A 531 -13.58 14.24 -8.67
N TRP A 532 -14.80 14.55 -8.23
CA TRP A 532 -16.05 14.32 -9.00
C TRP A 532 -16.13 15.06 -10.34
N PHE A 533 -15.34 16.10 -10.54
CA PHE A 533 -15.29 16.88 -11.78
C PHE A 533 -14.28 16.34 -12.80
N VAL A 534 -13.48 15.33 -12.42
CA VAL A 534 -12.46 14.73 -13.29
C VAL A 534 -13.06 13.58 -14.09
N THR A 535 -13.18 13.75 -15.40
CA THR A 535 -13.81 12.76 -16.29
C THR A 535 -12.82 11.79 -16.95
N ASN A 536 -11.52 12.08 -16.91
CA ASN A 536 -10.46 11.23 -17.49
C ASN A 536 -9.90 10.18 -16.50
N GLY A 537 -10.41 10.15 -15.27
CA GLY A 537 -9.94 9.21 -14.23
C GLY A 537 -8.52 9.48 -13.71
N GLN A 538 -7.94 10.65 -13.98
CA GLN A 538 -6.58 11.00 -13.54
C GLN A 538 -6.62 12.14 -12.52
N MET A 539 -6.06 11.88 -11.33
CA MET A 539 -5.94 12.91 -10.30
C MET A 539 -5.06 14.07 -10.80
N PRO A 540 -5.47 15.34 -10.61
CA PRO A 540 -4.66 16.50 -10.96
C PRO A 540 -3.34 16.48 -10.21
N SER A 541 -2.23 16.73 -10.91
CA SER A 541 -0.87 16.61 -10.36
C SER A 541 -0.55 17.60 -9.23
N ASP A 542 -1.33 18.67 -9.09
CA ASP A 542 -1.10 19.74 -8.11
C ASP A 542 -2.03 19.69 -6.89
N ILE A 543 -2.92 18.68 -6.79
CA ILE A 543 -3.72 18.41 -5.59
C ILE A 543 -2.92 17.52 -4.63
N ALA A 544 -2.65 18.03 -3.42
CA ALA A 544 -2.00 17.24 -2.38
C ALA A 544 -2.97 16.18 -1.78
N PRO A 545 -2.48 14.97 -1.41
CA PRO A 545 -3.28 13.92 -0.79
C PRO A 545 -3.93 14.40 0.51
N LYS A 546 -5.00 13.71 0.92
CA LYS A 546 -5.65 13.90 2.22
C LYS A 546 -4.93 13.07 3.28
N THR A 547 -4.46 13.73 4.33
CA THR A 547 -3.83 13.06 5.49
C THR A 547 -4.89 12.68 6.51
N LEU A 548 -4.97 11.40 6.89
CA LEU A 548 -5.91 10.90 7.90
C LEU A 548 -5.15 10.14 8.99
N THR A 549 -5.65 10.18 10.22
CA THR A 549 -5.04 9.50 11.38
C THR A 549 -6.04 8.61 12.08
N PHE A 550 -5.61 7.40 12.42
CA PHE A 550 -6.33 6.42 13.24
C PHE A 550 -5.53 6.14 14.50
N VAL A 551 -6.19 6.08 15.66
CA VAL A 551 -5.58 5.76 16.96
C VAL A 551 -6.43 4.71 17.67
N SER A 552 -5.78 3.67 18.20
CA SER A 552 -6.43 2.64 19.01
C SER A 552 -5.51 2.12 20.12
N ASN A 553 -6.09 1.69 21.23
CA ASN A 553 -5.43 0.96 22.31
C ASN A 553 -5.90 -0.50 22.41
N ASP A 554 -6.75 -0.95 21.49
CA ASP A 554 -7.46 -2.23 21.57
C ASP A 554 -6.74 -3.34 20.79
N ALA A 555 -5.54 -3.06 20.28
CA ALA A 555 -4.77 -4.06 19.55
C ALA A 555 -4.23 -5.16 20.48
N ASN A 556 -3.92 -6.32 19.91
CA ASN A 556 -3.40 -7.44 20.69
C ASN A 556 -2.05 -7.10 21.36
N LYS A 557 -1.78 -7.72 22.50
CA LYS A 557 -0.58 -7.45 23.32
C LYS A 557 0.42 -8.59 23.20
N ILE A 558 1.69 -8.26 23.10
CA ILE A 558 2.79 -9.23 22.93
C ILE A 558 2.88 -10.22 24.10
N SER A 559 2.45 -9.83 25.31
CA SER A 559 2.41 -10.72 26.48
C SER A 559 1.47 -11.92 26.31
N THR A 560 0.46 -11.83 25.44
CA THR A 560 -0.43 -12.96 25.13
C THR A 560 0.19 -13.99 24.20
N ARG A 561 1.36 -13.68 23.60
CA ARG A 561 2.06 -14.49 22.60
C ARG A 561 3.35 -15.12 23.13
N VAL A 562 3.62 -14.96 24.42
CA VAL A 562 4.80 -15.50 25.09
C VAL A 562 4.46 -16.79 25.80
N THR A 563 5.39 -17.74 25.80
CA THR A 563 5.30 -18.94 26.62
C THR A 563 6.67 -19.27 27.22
N TRP A 564 6.66 -19.67 28.50
CA TRP A 564 7.85 -20.09 29.20
C TRP A 564 7.85 -21.60 29.48
N LYS A 565 8.97 -22.27 29.15
CA LYS A 565 9.19 -23.69 29.39
C LYS A 565 9.13 -24.03 30.89
N ASN A 566 8.81 -25.28 31.21
CA ASN A 566 8.84 -25.83 32.57
C ASN A 566 10.23 -26.42 32.87
N GLU A 567 10.82 -26.05 34.00
CA GLU A 567 12.14 -26.49 34.45
C GLU A 567 12.25 -28.00 34.65
N ASN A 568 11.15 -28.69 34.97
CA ASN A 568 11.16 -30.14 35.18
C ASN A 568 11.40 -30.95 33.90
N LEU A 569 11.35 -30.30 32.73
CA LEU A 569 11.64 -30.92 31.44
C LEU A 569 13.14 -30.98 31.13
N ASP A 570 14.00 -30.43 32.00
CA ASP A 570 15.46 -30.43 31.83
C ASP A 570 16.16 -30.83 33.14
N TYR A 571 16.67 -32.06 33.19
CA TYR A 571 17.30 -32.63 34.41
C TYR A 571 18.47 -31.79 34.89
N ASP A 572 19.35 -31.35 33.98
CA ASP A 572 20.55 -30.59 34.35
C ASP A 572 20.17 -29.21 34.88
N PHE A 573 19.29 -28.49 34.17
CA PHE A 573 18.83 -27.17 34.60
C PHE A 573 18.14 -27.24 35.95
N LYS A 574 17.27 -28.24 36.16
CA LYS A 574 16.59 -28.49 37.44
C LYS A 574 17.56 -28.86 38.57
N ASN A 575 18.61 -29.64 38.30
CA ASN A 575 19.51 -30.16 39.33
C ASN A 575 20.77 -29.32 39.58
N THR A 576 20.95 -28.22 38.85
CA THR A 576 22.09 -27.32 39.03
C THR A 576 21.82 -26.33 40.15
N LEU A 577 22.83 -26.05 40.98
CA LEU A 577 22.77 -24.93 41.91
C LEU A 577 22.64 -23.60 41.15
N PRO A 578 21.72 -22.70 41.53
CA PRO A 578 21.55 -21.40 40.90
C PRO A 578 22.84 -20.64 40.60
N SER A 579 23.81 -20.60 41.52
CA SER A 579 25.09 -19.89 41.38
C SER A 579 26.05 -20.54 40.37
N LYS A 580 25.79 -21.78 39.97
CA LYS A 580 26.61 -22.58 39.05
C LYS A 580 26.02 -22.67 37.64
N LEU A 581 24.85 -22.06 37.40
CA LEU A 581 24.28 -21.92 36.06
C LEU A 581 25.07 -20.92 35.22
N THR A 582 25.31 -21.26 33.95
CA THR A 582 25.91 -20.36 32.94
C THR A 582 24.87 -19.92 31.92
N ILE A 583 25.19 -18.87 31.14
CA ILE A 583 24.36 -18.44 30.00
C ILE A 583 24.17 -19.57 28.99
N ASP A 584 25.19 -20.40 28.76
CA ASP A 584 25.10 -21.55 27.84
C ASP A 584 24.14 -22.61 28.36
N ASP A 585 24.08 -22.84 29.68
CA ASP A 585 23.09 -23.72 30.29
C ASP A 585 21.66 -23.22 30.03
N VAL A 586 21.44 -21.89 30.12
CA VAL A 586 20.15 -21.25 29.82
C VAL A 586 19.81 -21.31 28.32
N ASN A 587 20.79 -21.07 27.44
CA ASN A 587 20.62 -21.18 25.99
C ASN A 587 20.24 -22.60 25.58
N ARG A 588 20.84 -23.62 26.21
CA ARG A 588 20.51 -25.03 25.98
C ARG A 588 19.10 -25.38 26.46
N PHE A 589 18.69 -24.84 27.61
CA PHE A 589 17.33 -25.01 28.11
C PHE A 589 16.29 -24.33 27.21
N ASP A 590 16.65 -23.18 26.63
CA ASP A 590 15.85 -22.27 25.81
C ASP A 590 14.46 -21.98 26.42
N PRO A 591 14.40 -21.27 27.57
CA PRO A 591 13.18 -21.16 28.36
C PRO A 591 12.05 -20.34 27.74
N PHE A 592 12.33 -19.47 26.77
CA PHE A 592 11.38 -18.47 26.26
C PHE A 592 11.04 -18.69 24.79
N SER A 593 9.74 -18.74 24.49
CA SER A 593 9.18 -18.77 23.14
C SER A 593 8.22 -17.61 22.93
N ILE A 594 8.22 -17.06 21.72
CA ILE A 594 7.36 -15.95 21.32
C ILE A 594 6.89 -16.13 19.86
N ASN A 595 5.60 -15.92 19.60
CA ASN A 595 5.00 -16.03 18.27
C ASN A 595 4.58 -14.65 17.73
N ILE A 596 5.38 -14.08 16.83
CA ILE A 596 5.21 -12.75 16.23
C ILE A 596 5.66 -12.76 14.77
N GLN A 597 4.94 -12.05 13.89
CA GLN A 597 5.37 -11.76 12.53
C GLN A 597 6.15 -10.44 12.49
N SER A 598 7.41 -10.49 12.04
CA SER A 598 8.29 -9.32 11.97
C SER A 598 9.17 -9.38 10.72
N GLN A 599 9.91 -8.32 10.42
CA GLN A 599 10.83 -8.34 9.29
C GLN A 599 12.01 -9.30 9.56
N ASN A 600 12.19 -10.28 8.69
CA ASN A 600 13.35 -11.18 8.70
C ASN A 600 14.49 -10.56 7.89
N THR A 601 15.37 -9.82 8.55
CA THR A 601 16.42 -9.03 7.89
C THR A 601 17.62 -8.79 8.82
N SER A 602 18.70 -8.24 8.27
CA SER A 602 19.88 -7.84 9.05
C SER A 602 20.08 -6.33 8.98
N LEU A 603 20.29 -5.70 10.13
CA LEU A 603 20.66 -4.29 10.26
C LEU A 603 21.95 -4.20 11.07
N ASN A 604 22.97 -3.50 10.55
CA ASN A 604 24.28 -3.37 11.19
C ASN A 604 24.92 -4.73 11.58
N LYS A 605 24.81 -5.74 10.70
CA LYS A 605 25.28 -7.12 10.93
C LYS A 605 24.60 -7.89 12.06
N VAL A 606 23.49 -7.37 12.61
CA VAL A 606 22.64 -8.10 13.56
C VAL A 606 21.39 -8.57 12.82
N SER A 607 21.13 -9.88 12.85
CA SER A 607 19.92 -10.47 12.29
C SER A 607 18.75 -10.30 13.26
N TYR A 608 17.59 -9.92 12.71
CA TYR A 608 16.32 -9.79 13.40
C TYR A 608 15.32 -10.82 12.84
N PRO A 609 14.43 -11.37 13.70
CA PRO A 609 14.38 -11.19 15.15
C PRO A 609 15.61 -11.78 15.88
N ASN A 610 15.95 -11.20 17.04
CA ASN A 610 17.11 -11.58 17.86
C ASN A 610 16.69 -11.88 19.30
N LYS A 611 17.06 -13.05 19.83
CA LYS A 611 16.74 -13.49 21.21
C LYS A 611 18.02 -13.65 22.01
N LYS A 612 18.03 -13.14 23.25
CA LYS A 612 19.13 -13.28 24.22
C LYS A 612 18.60 -13.53 25.63
N TYR A 613 19.44 -14.12 26.48
CA TYR A 613 19.14 -14.38 27.89
C TYR A 613 20.14 -13.72 28.84
N GLU A 614 19.67 -13.36 30.04
CA GLU A 614 20.48 -12.87 31.14
C GLU A 614 20.05 -13.56 32.45
N ILE A 615 21.02 -13.91 33.30
CA ILE A 615 20.76 -14.41 34.66
C ILE A 615 20.80 -13.20 35.61
N ILE A 616 19.65 -12.82 36.15
CA ILE A 616 19.50 -11.62 36.97
C ILE A 616 19.88 -11.87 38.43
N SER A 617 19.46 -13.02 38.97
CA SER A 617 19.77 -13.42 40.33
C SER A 617 19.84 -14.94 40.46
N ALA A 618 20.66 -15.40 41.40
CA ALA A 618 20.88 -16.79 41.74
C ALA A 618 21.02 -16.94 43.26
N ASN A 619 20.21 -17.79 43.87
CA ASN A 619 20.22 -18.07 45.31
C ASN A 619 20.19 -19.58 45.56
N ASP A 620 21.35 -20.13 45.93
CA ASP A 620 21.52 -21.56 46.20
C ASP A 620 20.71 -22.06 47.38
N THR A 621 20.51 -21.24 48.42
CA THR A 621 19.82 -21.65 49.66
C THR A 621 18.36 -21.99 49.40
N ASP A 622 17.69 -21.21 48.56
CA ASP A 622 16.27 -21.35 48.24
C ASP A 622 16.01 -22.07 46.90
N GLY A 623 17.08 -22.38 46.16
CA GLY A 623 17.01 -22.99 44.83
C GLY A 623 16.39 -22.06 43.78
N LYS A 624 16.52 -20.74 43.91
CA LYS A 624 15.85 -19.77 43.02
C LYS A 624 16.82 -19.15 42.02
N VAL A 625 16.42 -19.11 40.75
CA VAL A 625 17.12 -18.39 39.69
C VAL A 625 16.14 -17.54 38.88
N LYS A 626 16.49 -16.28 38.61
CA LYS A 626 15.68 -15.36 37.80
C LYS A 626 16.34 -15.16 36.43
N ILE A 627 15.63 -15.54 35.37
CA ILE A 627 16.11 -15.40 33.99
C ILE A 627 15.31 -14.30 33.30
N LYS A 628 16.02 -13.41 32.60
CA LYS A 628 15.46 -12.39 31.72
C LYS A 628 15.66 -12.79 30.26
N ALA A 629 14.60 -12.75 29.47
CA ALA A 629 14.66 -12.87 28.02
C ALA A 629 14.59 -11.48 27.38
N VAL A 630 15.50 -11.18 26.46
CA VAL A 630 15.53 -9.94 25.67
C VAL A 630 15.30 -10.29 24.20
N PHE A 631 14.13 -9.90 23.69
CA PHE A 631 13.70 -10.16 22.32
C PHE A 631 13.67 -8.86 21.52
N LYS A 632 14.46 -8.77 20.45
CA LYS A 632 14.52 -7.60 19.56
C LYS A 632 13.96 -7.94 18.19
N TYR A 633 13.12 -7.08 17.64
CA TYR A 633 12.48 -7.28 16.34
C TYR A 633 12.23 -5.95 15.62
N ILE A 634 11.99 -6.02 14.30
CA ILE A 634 11.63 -4.87 13.47
C ILE A 634 10.19 -5.07 12.99
N PRO A 635 9.26 -4.15 13.32
CA PRO A 635 7.85 -4.24 12.90
C PRO A 635 7.68 -4.36 11.38
N LEU A 636 6.57 -4.93 10.91
CA LEU A 636 6.23 -4.91 9.49
C LEU A 636 5.80 -3.50 9.04
N GLY A 637 5.96 -3.17 7.76
CA GLY A 637 5.47 -1.90 7.21
C GLY A 637 6.12 -0.63 7.78
N VAL A 638 7.35 -0.73 8.29
CA VAL A 638 8.20 0.41 8.68
C VAL A 638 9.55 0.32 7.99
N ASP A 639 10.23 1.45 7.82
CA ASP A 639 11.57 1.49 7.23
C ASP A 639 12.58 0.65 8.02
N LEU A 640 13.56 0.08 7.32
CA LEU A 640 14.69 -0.64 7.92
C LEU A 640 15.71 0.33 8.55
N LYS A 641 15.43 0.78 9.79
CA LYS A 641 16.25 1.76 10.53
C LYS A 641 16.40 1.37 12.01
N ALA A 642 17.49 1.79 12.65
CA ALA A 642 17.80 1.43 14.04
C ALA A 642 16.75 1.96 15.04
N SER A 643 16.16 3.13 14.76
CA SER A 643 15.07 3.72 15.55
C SER A 643 13.79 2.88 15.56
N ASN A 644 13.63 1.99 14.56
CA ASN A 644 12.45 1.13 14.42
C ASN A 644 12.63 -0.24 15.09
N VAL A 645 13.81 -0.54 15.64
CA VAL A 645 14.06 -1.78 16.40
C VAL A 645 13.31 -1.70 17.72
N LYS A 646 12.37 -2.62 17.93
CA LYS A 646 11.63 -2.77 19.18
C LYS A 646 12.30 -3.82 20.05
N THR A 647 12.29 -3.58 21.36
CA THR A 647 12.83 -4.51 22.37
C THR A 647 11.71 -4.88 23.34
N TYR A 648 11.48 -6.19 23.46
CA TYR A 648 10.61 -6.78 24.46
C TYR A 648 11.46 -7.51 25.48
N GLU A 649 11.15 -7.32 26.76
CA GLU A 649 11.88 -7.93 27.86
C GLU A 649 10.89 -8.47 28.87
N GLU A 650 11.14 -9.69 29.32
CA GLU A 650 10.33 -10.35 30.34
C GLU A 650 11.22 -11.22 31.23
N GLU A 651 10.85 -11.33 32.51
CA GLU A 651 11.61 -12.08 33.51
C GLU A 651 10.75 -13.18 34.11
N LYS A 652 11.34 -14.36 34.29
CA LYS A 652 10.71 -15.48 35.01
C LYS A 652 11.65 -16.02 36.08
N GLU A 653 11.09 -16.22 37.27
CA GLU A 653 11.77 -16.93 38.37
C GLU A 653 11.49 -18.43 38.23
N TYR A 654 12.55 -19.23 38.29
CA TYR A 654 12.50 -20.69 38.34
C TYR A 654 12.93 -21.17 39.72
N LYS A 655 12.33 -22.28 40.17
CA LYS A 655 12.75 -23.02 41.35
C LYS A 655 13.42 -24.32 40.92
N ILE A 656 14.72 -24.38 41.07
CA ILE A 656 15.60 -25.51 40.77
C ILE A 656 16.18 -26.07 42.08
N PHE A 657 17.27 -26.83 42.02
CA PHE A 657 17.88 -27.49 43.17
C PHE A 657 18.44 -26.52 44.21
N SER A 658 18.05 -26.69 45.47
CA SER A 658 18.57 -25.91 46.60
C SER A 658 19.75 -26.60 47.28
N SER A 659 20.64 -25.84 47.93
CA SER A 659 21.75 -26.40 48.70
C SER A 659 21.29 -27.26 49.90
N ASN A 660 20.06 -27.03 50.35
CA ASN A 660 19.41 -27.72 51.47
C ASN A 660 18.63 -28.98 51.03
N ASP A 661 18.42 -29.16 49.73
CA ASP A 661 17.70 -30.33 49.20
C ASP A 661 18.53 -31.59 49.40
N HIS A 662 17.86 -32.74 49.56
CA HIS A 662 18.53 -34.02 49.67
C HIS A 662 19.26 -34.36 48.37
N ARG A 663 20.53 -34.70 48.48
CA ARG A 663 21.41 -35.05 47.35
C ARG A 663 21.54 -36.57 47.28
N ASP A 664 21.19 -37.14 46.15
CA ASP A 664 21.30 -38.56 45.90
C ASP A 664 21.68 -38.80 44.44
N PHE A 665 22.63 -39.69 44.20
CA PHE A 665 23.05 -40.05 42.85
C PHE A 665 22.96 -41.57 42.71
N LYS A 666 22.08 -42.01 41.81
CA LYS A 666 21.78 -43.41 41.63
C LYS A 666 22.14 -43.86 40.22
N PHE A 667 23.01 -44.86 40.16
CA PHE A 667 23.16 -45.64 38.94
C PHE A 667 21.91 -46.50 38.73
N ILE A 668 21.61 -46.86 37.49
CA ILE A 668 20.52 -47.77 37.15
C ILE A 668 20.86 -49.19 37.64
N GLY A 669 19.92 -49.86 38.32
CA GLY A 669 20.13 -51.18 38.95
C GLY A 669 19.90 -51.15 40.48
N LYS A 670 20.28 -52.22 41.21
CA LYS A 670 20.15 -52.23 42.68
C LYS A 670 21.35 -51.52 43.31
N ASN A 671 21.09 -50.40 43.98
CA ASN A 671 22.14 -49.51 44.50
C ASN A 671 23.10 -50.14 45.53
N GLU A 672 22.72 -51.25 46.17
CA GLU A 672 23.55 -51.93 47.18
C GLU A 672 24.66 -52.82 46.57
N ASN A 673 24.54 -53.17 45.29
CA ASN A 673 25.49 -54.06 44.61
C ASN A 673 26.62 -53.27 43.96
N LYS A 674 27.88 -53.69 44.18
CA LYS A 674 29.04 -53.11 43.46
C LYS A 674 29.17 -53.60 42.02
N GLU A 675 28.63 -54.79 41.74
CA GLU A 675 28.69 -55.46 40.43
C GLU A 675 27.30 -56.00 40.07
N GLU A 676 26.84 -55.78 38.83
CA GLU A 676 25.54 -56.28 38.37
C GLU A 676 25.53 -56.73 36.91
N ASN A 677 24.73 -57.77 36.62
CA ASN A 677 24.53 -58.25 35.27
C ASN A 677 23.43 -57.44 34.56
N ILE A 678 23.78 -56.80 33.45
CA ILE A 678 22.86 -55.94 32.70
C ILE A 678 21.64 -56.71 32.16
N LYS A 679 21.74 -58.03 31.97
CA LYS A 679 20.64 -58.87 31.49
C LYS A 679 19.49 -58.95 32.50
N ASP A 680 19.79 -58.71 33.77
CA ASP A 680 18.87 -58.77 34.90
C ASP A 680 18.32 -57.39 35.29
N ILE A 681 18.76 -56.32 34.60
CA ILE A 681 18.32 -54.93 34.80
C ILE A 681 17.47 -54.51 33.60
N PRO A 682 16.14 -54.36 33.73
CA PRO A 682 15.25 -54.07 32.61
C PRO A 682 15.68 -52.89 31.73
N GLU A 683 16.16 -51.81 32.36
CA GLU A 683 16.57 -50.56 31.71
C GLU A 683 17.91 -50.68 30.96
N LEU A 684 18.75 -51.67 31.30
CA LEU A 684 20.07 -51.90 30.68
C LEU A 684 20.12 -53.19 29.86
N LYS A 685 19.05 -54.00 29.87
CA LYS A 685 18.99 -55.30 29.18
C LYS A 685 19.27 -55.17 27.70
N GLU A 686 18.81 -54.09 27.07
CA GLU A 686 19.07 -53.78 25.67
C GLU A 686 20.55 -53.59 25.37
N LEU A 687 21.41 -53.22 26.33
CA LEU A 687 22.86 -53.11 26.12
C LEU A 687 23.54 -54.46 25.89
N SER A 688 22.93 -55.57 26.37
CA SER A 688 23.39 -56.93 26.06
C SER A 688 22.92 -57.42 24.68
N LEU A 689 21.90 -56.77 24.13
CA LEU A 689 21.32 -57.05 22.81
C LEU A 689 21.88 -56.09 21.74
N ALA A 690 22.33 -54.91 22.16
CA ALA A 690 23.08 -53.95 21.38
C ALA A 690 24.48 -54.52 21.17
N ASN A 691 24.85 -54.75 19.92
CA ASN A 691 26.09 -55.38 19.49
C ASN A 691 27.31 -54.44 19.66
N LEU A 692 27.45 -53.88 20.86
CA LEU A 692 28.50 -52.97 21.30
C LEU A 692 29.43 -53.72 22.24
N LEU A 693 30.73 -53.54 22.05
CA LEU A 693 31.69 -54.01 23.03
C LEU A 693 31.75 -53.03 24.22
N PRO A 694 32.16 -53.48 25.41
CA PRO A 694 32.44 -52.60 26.54
C PRO A 694 33.26 -51.36 26.20
N SER A 695 34.26 -51.45 25.31
CA SER A 695 35.13 -50.34 24.90
C SER A 695 34.45 -49.26 24.07
N SER A 696 33.23 -49.54 23.57
CA SER A 696 32.40 -48.55 22.88
C SER A 696 31.87 -47.47 23.82
N PHE A 697 31.92 -47.67 25.15
CA PHE A 697 31.56 -46.67 26.14
C PHE A 697 32.83 -45.92 26.60
N ASN A 698 32.88 -44.60 26.42
CA ASN A 698 34.05 -43.78 26.79
C ASN A 698 33.67 -42.53 27.58
N THR A 699 34.67 -41.93 28.23
CA THR A 699 34.52 -40.78 29.14
C THR A 699 34.27 -39.45 28.44
N THR A 700 34.53 -39.35 27.14
CA THR A 700 34.40 -38.11 26.34
C THR A 700 32.98 -37.90 25.78
N ASP A 701 32.15 -38.96 25.71
CA ASP A 701 30.75 -38.88 25.33
C ASP A 701 29.84 -38.97 26.56
N THR A 702 29.43 -37.82 27.10
CA THR A 702 28.59 -37.73 28.30
C THR A 702 27.23 -38.39 28.11
N SER A 703 26.72 -38.48 26.87
CA SER A 703 25.42 -39.10 26.56
C SER A 703 25.42 -40.62 26.74
N SER A 704 26.58 -41.25 26.55
CA SER A 704 26.79 -42.69 26.76
C SER A 704 26.67 -43.09 28.24
N ILE A 705 26.99 -42.17 29.14
CA ILE A 705 26.93 -42.34 30.59
C ILE A 705 25.50 -42.14 31.13
N LEU A 706 24.70 -41.26 30.53
CA LEU A 706 23.31 -40.95 30.96
C LEU A 706 22.45 -42.21 31.10
N ARG A 707 22.64 -43.18 30.21
CA ARG A 707 21.90 -44.45 30.19
C ARG A 707 22.14 -45.30 31.43
N PHE A 708 23.22 -45.07 32.16
CA PHE A 708 23.54 -45.78 33.39
C PHE A 708 23.12 -45.00 34.64
N ILE A 709 22.54 -43.81 34.49
CA ILE A 709 22.15 -42.93 35.61
C ILE A 709 20.63 -42.83 35.66
N ASN A 710 20.06 -43.05 36.84
CA ASN A 710 18.64 -42.88 37.05
C ASN A 710 18.32 -41.40 37.32
N THR A 711 17.99 -40.65 36.27
CA THR A 711 17.70 -39.21 36.35
C THR A 711 16.36 -38.87 37.05
N GLU A 712 15.46 -39.85 37.21
CA GLU A 712 14.19 -39.62 37.91
C GLU A 712 14.36 -39.65 39.44
N SER A 713 15.30 -40.46 39.94
CA SER A 713 15.55 -40.64 41.37
C SER A 713 16.88 -40.06 41.86
N SER A 714 17.66 -39.47 40.95
CA SER A 714 18.86 -38.69 41.28
C SER A 714 18.52 -37.21 41.47
N SER A 715 19.15 -36.56 42.44
CA SER A 715 18.96 -35.16 42.79
C SER A 715 20.26 -34.51 43.25
N GLY A 716 20.50 -33.26 42.84
CA GLY A 716 21.68 -32.49 43.28
C GLY A 716 23.00 -32.90 42.63
N TYR A 717 22.95 -33.64 41.52
CA TYR A 717 24.13 -34.03 40.76
C TYR A 717 23.85 -33.82 39.27
N PRO A 718 24.02 -32.59 38.76
CA PRO A 718 23.80 -32.28 37.34
C PRO A 718 24.92 -32.88 36.50
N LEU A 719 24.55 -33.55 35.42
CA LEU A 719 25.42 -34.43 34.65
C LEU A 719 26.43 -33.63 33.85
N SER A 720 26.04 -32.45 33.34
CA SER A 720 26.95 -31.50 32.69
C SER A 720 28.07 -30.97 33.59
N LYS A 721 27.95 -31.10 34.91
CA LYS A 721 28.95 -30.62 35.88
C LYS A 721 29.73 -31.76 36.54
N MET A 722 29.39 -33.03 36.28
CA MET A 722 30.12 -34.19 36.82
C MET A 722 31.28 -34.62 35.93
N ILE A 723 32.30 -35.20 36.54
CA ILE A 723 33.45 -35.83 35.91
C ILE A 723 33.28 -37.35 36.00
N PHE A 724 33.27 -38.02 34.86
CA PHE A 724 33.11 -39.48 34.78
C PHE A 724 34.38 -40.16 34.24
N ASN A 725 34.68 -41.34 34.79
CA ASN A 725 35.68 -42.29 34.30
C ASN A 725 35.02 -43.63 33.95
N ILE A 726 35.43 -44.26 32.84
CA ILE A 726 34.89 -45.54 32.37
C ILE A 726 36.06 -46.49 32.08
N GLU A 727 36.00 -47.71 32.64
CA GLU A 727 36.98 -48.77 32.44
C GLU A 727 36.33 -50.01 31.81
N PRO A 728 36.50 -50.22 30.48
CA PRO A 728 35.89 -51.33 29.75
C PRO A 728 36.79 -52.58 29.61
N ASN A 729 36.18 -53.77 29.44
CA ASN A 729 36.87 -55.04 29.15
C ASN A 729 36.11 -55.91 28.12
N ASP A 730 36.55 -55.85 26.86
CA ASP A 730 35.91 -56.50 25.70
C ASP A 730 36.04 -58.02 25.63
N THR A 731 37.03 -58.57 26.32
CA THR A 731 37.25 -60.01 26.36
C THR A 731 36.27 -60.68 27.31
N ASN A 732 36.01 -60.04 28.45
CA ASN A 732 35.12 -60.57 29.48
C ASN A 732 33.69 -60.03 29.39
N GLY A 733 33.45 -58.93 28.67
CA GLY A 733 32.12 -58.34 28.51
C GLY A 733 31.68 -57.53 29.75
N THR A 734 32.57 -56.68 30.30
CA THR A 734 32.32 -55.92 31.54
C THR A 734 32.73 -54.44 31.42
N ILE A 735 32.05 -53.52 32.13
CA ILE A 735 32.35 -52.08 32.19
C ILE A 735 32.24 -51.54 33.63
N THR A 736 33.21 -50.75 34.08
CA THR A 736 33.16 -50.05 35.38
C THR A 736 33.04 -48.54 35.17
N ILE A 737 32.03 -47.90 35.78
CA ILE A 737 31.79 -46.46 35.68
C ILE A 737 32.03 -45.82 37.03
N THR A 738 32.80 -44.72 37.06
CA THR A 738 33.07 -43.92 38.25
C THR A 738 32.71 -42.45 37.99
N GLY A 739 31.91 -41.82 38.85
CA GLY A 739 31.49 -40.41 38.72
C GLY A 739 31.75 -39.59 39.97
N LYS A 740 32.14 -38.32 39.80
CA LYS A 740 32.32 -37.35 40.90
C LYS A 740 32.10 -35.91 40.43
N LEU A 741 31.72 -35.01 41.34
CA LEU A 741 31.73 -33.58 41.04
C LEU A 741 33.16 -33.00 41.10
N PRO A 742 33.43 -31.89 40.39
CA PRO A 742 34.68 -31.15 40.53
C PRO A 742 34.82 -30.60 41.96
N PRO A 743 36.07 -30.42 42.43
CA PRO A 743 36.32 -29.75 43.70
C PRO A 743 35.58 -28.41 43.81
N ASN A 744 35.06 -28.11 45.00
CA ASN A 744 34.34 -26.86 45.33
C ASN A 744 32.97 -26.66 44.67
N TYR A 745 32.38 -27.68 44.05
CA TYR A 745 30.97 -27.60 43.62
C TYR A 745 30.05 -27.43 44.84
N TYR A 746 30.31 -28.22 45.90
CA TYR A 746 29.78 -28.04 47.25
C TYR A 746 30.93 -27.61 48.18
N PRO A 747 31.11 -26.32 48.47
CA PRO A 747 32.33 -25.79 49.09
C PRO A 747 32.61 -26.28 50.52
N ASN A 748 31.63 -26.90 51.19
CA ASN A 748 31.72 -27.32 52.58
C ASN A 748 31.68 -28.85 52.77
N GLU A 749 31.80 -29.66 51.71
CA GLU A 749 31.68 -31.12 51.77
C GLU A 749 32.78 -31.84 50.99
N GLU A 750 33.13 -33.05 51.43
CA GLU A 750 34.04 -33.92 50.69
C GLU A 750 33.40 -34.41 49.38
N ASN A 751 34.18 -34.40 48.31
CA ASN A 751 33.72 -34.90 47.01
C ASN A 751 33.43 -36.40 47.07
N LYS A 752 32.14 -36.75 47.06
CA LYS A 752 31.70 -38.15 46.93
C LYS A 752 32.05 -38.71 45.55
N VAL A 753 32.56 -39.94 45.55
CA VAL A 753 32.87 -40.71 44.34
C VAL A 753 31.91 -41.89 44.29
N PHE A 754 31.22 -42.05 43.17
CA PHE A 754 30.26 -43.13 42.94
C PHE A 754 30.86 -44.10 41.92
N THR A 755 30.92 -45.40 42.22
CA THR A 755 31.47 -46.43 41.31
C THR A 755 30.53 -47.63 41.19
N LYS A 756 30.33 -48.13 39.97
CA LYS A 756 29.51 -49.32 39.67
C LYS A 756 30.11 -50.14 38.53
N THR A 757 30.13 -51.46 38.66
CA THR A 757 30.56 -52.39 37.59
C THR A 757 29.35 -53.13 37.01
N TYR A 758 29.29 -53.20 35.68
CA TYR A 758 28.27 -53.92 34.93
C TYR A 758 28.89 -55.07 34.13
N ILE A 759 28.30 -56.26 34.18
CA ILE A 759 28.73 -57.48 33.48
C ILE A 759 27.66 -57.97 32.50
N GLY A 760 28.02 -58.83 31.54
CA GLY A 760 27.05 -59.46 30.60
C GLY A 760 26.89 -58.76 29.25
N LEU A 761 27.83 -57.88 28.89
CA LEU A 761 27.96 -57.24 27.57
C LEU A 761 28.54 -58.20 26.52
N ASN A 762 28.45 -57.84 25.24
CA ASN A 762 28.90 -58.66 24.10
C ASN A 762 30.43 -58.82 24.04
N LYS A 763 30.89 -59.93 23.45
CA LYS A 763 32.32 -60.27 23.28
C LYS A 763 32.70 -60.35 21.81
N ILE A 764 33.99 -60.16 21.50
CA ILE A 764 34.52 -60.23 20.13
C ILE A 764 34.15 -61.54 19.41
N SER A 765 34.06 -62.67 20.12
CA SER A 765 33.76 -63.99 19.55
C SER A 765 32.35 -64.17 18.98
N ASP A 766 31.45 -63.20 19.16
CA ASP A 766 30.03 -63.36 18.87
C ASP A 766 29.61 -62.98 17.42
N TYR A 767 30.55 -62.57 16.52
CA TYR A 767 30.29 -61.87 15.22
C TYR A 767 30.81 -62.60 13.92
N SER A 768 30.07 -62.60 12.77
CA SER A 768 30.45 -63.12 11.41
C SER A 768 29.59 -62.59 10.18
N PHE A 769 30.11 -62.48 8.93
CA PHE A 769 29.40 -61.87 7.75
C PHE A 769 29.72 -62.44 6.32
N ASN A 770 28.74 -62.61 5.41
CA ASN A 770 28.89 -63.13 4.02
C ASN A 770 27.84 -62.61 2.97
N ALA A 771 28.18 -62.45 1.68
CA ALA A 771 27.31 -61.97 0.58
C ALA A 771 27.36 -62.85 -0.71
N ASN A 772 26.23 -63.06 -1.40
CA ASN A 772 26.04 -63.99 -2.53
C ASN A 772 25.47 -63.29 -3.78
N LYS A 773 26.10 -63.45 -4.97
CA LYS A 773 25.81 -62.67 -6.20
C LYS A 773 24.62 -63.15 -7.05
N GLN A 774 24.20 -64.41 -6.93
CA GLN A 774 23.07 -64.95 -7.73
C GLN A 774 21.72 -64.83 -7.03
N GLY A 775 21.73 -64.77 -5.69
CA GLY A 775 20.53 -64.72 -4.87
C GLY A 775 19.77 -66.05 -4.79
N LYS A 776 18.99 -66.25 -3.72
CA LYS A 776 18.03 -67.36 -3.62
C LYS A 776 16.78 -67.05 -4.46
N ILE A 777 16.64 -67.63 -5.67
CA ILE A 777 15.45 -67.56 -6.56
C ILE A 777 14.86 -66.13 -6.67
N PHE A 778 15.51 -65.23 -7.42
CA PHE A 778 15.07 -63.83 -7.61
C PHE A 778 15.12 -63.38 -9.09
N GLU A 779 14.02 -62.84 -9.63
CA GLU A 779 13.89 -62.44 -11.04
C GLU A 779 14.26 -60.96 -11.26
N LYS A 780 15.54 -60.69 -11.54
CA LYS A 780 16.12 -59.33 -11.58
C LYS A 780 15.46 -58.38 -12.60
N LYS A 781 14.93 -58.88 -13.73
CA LYS A 781 14.38 -58.04 -14.81
C LYS A 781 13.02 -57.40 -14.52
N LYS A 782 12.36 -57.76 -13.42
CA LYS A 782 11.13 -57.11 -12.96
C LYS A 782 11.36 -55.82 -12.19
N TYR A 783 12.59 -55.54 -11.78
CA TYR A 783 12.92 -54.44 -10.90
C TYR A 783 14.07 -53.62 -11.50
N ARG A 784 14.00 -52.29 -11.36
CA ARG A 784 15.18 -51.43 -11.50
C ARG A 784 16.09 -51.60 -10.27
N PRO A 785 17.41 -51.37 -10.40
CA PRO A 785 18.30 -51.35 -9.25
C PRO A 785 17.79 -50.48 -8.09
N SER A 786 17.18 -49.33 -8.35
CA SER A 786 16.60 -48.44 -7.34
C SER A 786 15.32 -48.96 -6.68
N GLU A 787 14.66 -49.94 -7.29
CA GLU A 787 13.46 -50.60 -6.75
C GLU A 787 13.83 -51.80 -5.86
N ILE A 788 15.11 -52.17 -5.81
CA ILE A 788 15.60 -53.19 -4.89
C ILE A 788 15.73 -52.56 -3.52
N THR A 789 15.06 -53.15 -2.54
CA THR A 789 15.14 -52.73 -1.15
C THR A 789 16.24 -53.49 -0.42
N GLU A 790 16.75 -52.90 0.66
CA GLU A 790 17.69 -53.55 1.56
C GLU A 790 17.16 -54.90 2.06
N GLN A 791 15.85 -55.00 2.33
CA GLN A 791 15.21 -56.24 2.76
C GLN A 791 15.37 -57.36 1.72
N ILE A 792 15.18 -57.07 0.44
CA ILE A 792 15.38 -58.04 -0.64
C ILE A 792 16.84 -58.49 -0.68
N VAL A 793 17.78 -57.56 -0.49
CA VAL A 793 19.20 -57.88 -0.43
C VAL A 793 19.53 -58.77 0.76
N TYR A 794 19.08 -58.42 1.95
CA TYR A 794 19.31 -59.22 3.16
C TYR A 794 18.66 -60.60 3.08
N GLU A 795 17.46 -60.72 2.54
CA GLU A 795 16.73 -61.99 2.46
C GLU A 795 17.30 -62.93 1.38
N LYS A 796 17.67 -62.37 0.22
CA LYS A 796 18.01 -63.18 -0.95
C LYS A 796 19.51 -63.25 -1.22
N PHE A 797 20.32 -62.29 -0.76
CA PHE A 797 21.71 -62.12 -1.16
C PHE A 797 22.74 -62.03 0.00
N VAL A 798 22.36 -62.04 1.30
CA VAL A 798 23.32 -61.89 2.43
C VAL A 798 23.09 -62.93 3.54
N THR A 799 24.13 -63.26 4.33
CA THR A 799 24.04 -64.09 5.55
C THR A 799 25.05 -63.61 6.61
N TYR A 800 24.61 -63.30 7.84
CA TYR A 800 25.48 -62.81 8.92
C TYR A 800 24.98 -63.18 10.34
N ARG A 801 25.85 -63.07 11.36
CA ARG A 801 25.56 -63.34 12.78
C ARG A 801 26.29 -62.35 13.69
N GLY A 802 25.66 -61.91 14.77
CA GLY A 802 26.27 -61.04 15.80
C GLY A 802 26.32 -59.55 15.45
N PHE A 803 26.05 -59.15 14.20
CA PHE A 803 25.92 -57.75 13.82
C PHE A 803 24.49 -57.26 14.05
N ASN A 804 24.35 -56.01 14.49
CA ASN A 804 23.03 -55.39 14.53
C ASN A 804 22.65 -55.03 13.10
N SER A 805 21.44 -55.40 12.68
CA SER A 805 20.92 -54.99 11.38
C SER A 805 20.89 -53.47 11.21
N SER A 806 20.83 -52.70 12.31
CA SER A 806 20.84 -51.24 12.27
C SER A 806 22.22 -50.60 12.10
N ASP A 807 23.31 -51.34 12.34
CA ASP A 807 24.67 -50.76 12.33
C ASP A 807 25.52 -51.25 11.17
N LEU A 808 25.01 -52.27 10.49
CA LEU A 808 25.43 -52.66 9.17
C LEU A 808 24.51 -51.94 8.19
N PHE A 809 24.95 -50.80 7.70
CA PHE A 809 24.24 -50.06 6.67
C PHE A 809 24.54 -50.70 5.33
N LEU A 810 23.50 -50.96 4.56
CA LEU A 810 23.65 -51.36 3.19
C LEU A 810 23.32 -50.16 2.33
N ASP A 811 24.36 -49.50 1.83
CA ASP A 811 24.19 -48.54 0.76
C ASP A 811 23.96 -49.32 -0.52
N LEU A 812 22.72 -49.29 -0.97
CA LEU A 812 22.37 -49.65 -2.33
C LEU A 812 22.79 -48.50 -3.21
N ILE A 813 23.77 -48.73 -4.07
CA ILE A 813 24.16 -47.78 -5.11
C ILE A 813 23.55 -48.33 -6.40
N PRO A 814 22.28 -47.99 -6.70
CA PRO A 814 21.63 -48.37 -7.92
C PRO A 814 22.22 -47.58 -9.08
N ASN A 815 22.58 -48.28 -10.14
CA ASN A 815 22.81 -47.68 -11.44
C ASN A 815 21.69 -48.13 -12.36
N ASP A 816 20.58 -47.39 -12.29
CA ASP A 816 19.42 -47.64 -13.15
C ASP A 816 19.73 -47.38 -14.62
N ASP A 817 20.78 -46.65 -14.97
CA ASP A 817 21.12 -46.45 -16.39
C ASP A 817 21.77 -47.70 -16.99
N THR A 818 22.52 -48.48 -16.19
CA THR A 818 23.20 -49.71 -16.62
C THR A 818 22.55 -51.02 -16.13
N GLY A 819 21.57 -50.96 -15.22
CA GLY A 819 20.92 -52.14 -14.64
C GLY A 819 21.80 -52.88 -13.63
N GLU A 820 22.68 -52.15 -12.94
CA GLU A 820 23.63 -52.68 -11.96
C GLU A 820 23.32 -52.15 -10.55
N LEU A 821 23.54 -52.99 -9.54
CA LEU A 821 23.38 -52.64 -8.14
C LEU A 821 24.67 -52.95 -7.40
N VAL A 822 25.35 -51.94 -6.87
CA VAL A 822 26.49 -52.12 -5.97
C VAL A 822 25.96 -52.15 -4.54
N LEU A 823 26.26 -53.23 -3.84
CA LEU A 823 25.96 -53.42 -2.42
C LEU A 823 27.18 -52.95 -1.63
N LYS A 824 27.11 -51.74 -1.09
CA LYS A 824 28.15 -51.21 -0.23
C LYS A 824 27.71 -51.37 1.22
N PHE A 825 28.22 -52.40 1.87
CA PHE A 825 28.02 -52.61 3.29
C PHE A 825 28.97 -51.70 4.07
N ASN A 826 28.41 -50.74 4.79
CA ASN A 826 29.13 -49.89 5.73
C ASN A 826 28.79 -50.37 7.13
N LEU A 827 29.77 -50.98 7.77
CA LEU A 827 29.72 -51.22 9.19
C LEU A 827 30.10 -49.93 9.92
N ASN A 828 29.25 -49.52 10.87
CA ASN A 828 29.46 -48.33 11.68
C ASN A 828 30.88 -48.30 12.27
N TYR A 829 31.53 -47.13 12.24
CA TYR A 829 32.84 -46.93 12.85
C TYR A 829 32.86 -47.23 14.36
N SER A 830 31.68 -47.25 15.00
CA SER A 830 31.49 -47.65 16.40
C SER A 830 31.85 -49.12 16.65
N TYR A 831 31.88 -49.96 15.61
CA TYR A 831 32.33 -51.33 15.73
C TYR A 831 33.85 -51.36 15.90
N PRO A 832 34.36 -52.10 16.88
CA PRO A 832 35.80 -52.24 17.07
C PRO A 832 36.48 -52.78 15.81
N GLU A 833 37.63 -52.19 15.47
CA GLU A 833 38.41 -52.51 14.26
C GLU A 833 38.73 -54.01 14.14
N THR A 834 38.86 -54.67 15.29
CA THR A 834 39.07 -56.12 15.44
C THR A 834 37.89 -56.95 14.91
N ILE A 835 36.64 -56.52 15.13
CA ILE A 835 35.43 -57.19 14.61
C ILE A 835 35.28 -56.93 13.10
N ALA A 836 35.50 -55.68 12.66
CA ALA A 836 35.37 -55.28 11.27
C ALA A 836 36.37 -55.99 10.34
N LYS A 837 37.65 -56.03 10.73
CA LYS A 837 38.70 -56.73 9.97
C LYS A 837 38.44 -58.23 9.86
N ALA A 838 37.99 -58.88 10.95
CA ALA A 838 37.70 -60.31 10.96
C ALA A 838 36.55 -60.69 10.00
N SER A 839 35.69 -59.75 9.64
CA SER A 839 34.54 -59.95 8.75
C SER A 839 34.74 -59.41 7.32
N GLY A 840 35.97 -59.00 6.99
CA GLY A 840 36.34 -58.58 5.62
C GLY A 840 35.99 -57.13 5.26
N PHE A 841 35.74 -56.27 6.24
CA PHE A 841 35.52 -54.84 6.02
C PHE A 841 36.85 -54.06 6.11
N ILE A 842 36.96 -52.99 5.32
CA ILE A 842 38.17 -52.14 5.25
C ILE A 842 37.82 -50.75 5.77
N LYS A 843 38.64 -50.21 6.67
CA LYS A 843 38.46 -48.87 7.21
C LYS A 843 38.62 -47.83 6.10
N SER A 844 37.64 -46.96 5.97
CA SER A 844 37.62 -45.86 5.00
C SER A 844 38.04 -44.54 5.68
N ASP A 845 38.35 -43.53 4.87
CA ASP A 845 38.90 -42.24 5.34
C ASP A 845 37.94 -41.44 6.24
N ASN A 846 36.64 -41.73 6.16
CA ASN A 846 35.61 -41.12 7.01
C ASN A 846 35.31 -41.95 8.28
N GLY A 847 36.11 -42.97 8.58
CA GLY A 847 36.05 -43.76 9.80
C GLY A 847 35.20 -45.04 9.73
N TYR A 848 34.26 -45.15 8.78
CA TYR A 848 33.43 -46.35 8.61
C TYR A 848 34.24 -47.53 8.07
N TYR A 849 33.81 -48.76 8.36
CA TYR A 849 34.37 -49.95 7.72
C TYR A 849 33.49 -50.38 6.55
N VAL A 850 34.07 -50.47 5.35
CA VAL A 850 33.35 -50.63 4.09
C VAL A 850 33.70 -51.96 3.44
N ARG A 851 32.68 -52.60 2.85
CA ARG A 851 32.80 -53.77 1.97
C ARG A 851 31.85 -53.60 0.79
N GLU A 852 32.34 -53.78 -0.43
CA GLU A 852 31.53 -53.63 -1.65
C GLU A 852 31.39 -54.94 -2.41
N ASP A 853 30.15 -55.26 -2.81
CA ASP A 853 29.79 -56.44 -3.58
C ASP A 853 28.84 -56.04 -4.73
N LYS A 854 29.16 -56.40 -5.99
CA LYS A 854 28.39 -55.96 -7.19
C LYS A 854 27.43 -57.04 -7.71
N ILE A 855 26.19 -56.65 -8.04
CA ILE A 855 25.15 -57.48 -8.67
C ILE A 855 24.67 -56.84 -9.98
N SER A 856 24.68 -57.57 -11.09
CA SER A 856 24.19 -57.11 -12.40
C SER A 856 22.92 -57.85 -12.87
N GLY A 857 22.18 -57.24 -13.79
CA GLY A 857 21.08 -57.86 -14.55
C GLY A 857 19.67 -57.28 -14.36
N PHE A 858 19.53 -56.10 -13.76
CA PHE A 858 18.24 -55.44 -13.48
C PHE A 858 17.67 -54.65 -14.68
N LYS A 859 16.49 -54.03 -14.53
CA LYS A 859 15.81 -53.16 -15.53
C LYS A 859 16.40 -51.73 -15.50
N THR A 860 16.42 -51.01 -16.62
CA THR A 860 17.01 -49.66 -16.69
C THR A 860 16.01 -48.50 -16.60
N ASN A 861 16.48 -47.27 -16.34
CA ASN A 861 15.69 -46.04 -16.33
C ASN A 861 15.07 -45.72 -17.69
N SER A 862 15.84 -45.90 -18.77
CA SER A 862 15.33 -45.72 -20.13
C SER A 862 14.16 -46.68 -20.41
N GLU A 863 14.27 -47.93 -19.95
CA GLU A 863 13.20 -48.94 -20.05
C GLU A 863 12.00 -48.67 -19.11
N TYR A 864 12.12 -47.77 -18.13
CA TYR A 864 11.03 -47.40 -17.21
C TYR A 864 10.32 -46.10 -17.63
N GLN A 865 11.07 -45.04 -17.97
CA GLN A 865 10.51 -43.73 -18.33
C GLN A 865 9.67 -43.80 -19.62
N THR A 866 10.10 -44.60 -20.58
CA THR A 866 9.36 -44.86 -21.83
C THR A 866 8.00 -45.53 -21.61
N GLN A 867 7.73 -46.07 -20.41
CA GLN A 867 6.44 -46.70 -20.11
C GLN A 867 5.36 -45.68 -19.70
N TYR A 868 5.74 -44.49 -19.19
CA TYR A 868 4.80 -43.55 -18.58
C TYR A 868 4.89 -42.11 -19.13
N GLU A 869 5.75 -41.84 -20.12
CA GLU A 869 5.91 -40.50 -20.68
C GLU A 869 4.73 -40.07 -21.58
N VAL A 870 4.40 -38.78 -21.53
CA VAL A 870 3.58 -38.12 -22.56
C VAL A 870 4.49 -37.14 -23.27
N LYS A 871 4.74 -37.36 -24.56
CA LYS A 871 5.43 -36.38 -25.41
C LYS A 871 4.38 -35.53 -26.09
N PHE A 872 4.37 -34.24 -25.79
CA PHE A 872 3.57 -33.27 -26.53
C PHE A 872 4.27 -32.88 -27.84
N ILE A 873 3.50 -32.43 -28.82
CA ILE A 873 4.03 -31.74 -29.98
C ILE A 873 4.81 -30.52 -29.48
N ASP A 874 6.02 -30.31 -30.02
CA ASP A 874 6.83 -29.12 -29.70
C ASP A 874 6.02 -27.84 -29.96
N ASP A 875 6.05 -26.89 -29.02
CA ASP A 875 5.35 -25.60 -29.16
C ASP A 875 5.78 -24.84 -30.44
N ASN A 876 6.99 -25.06 -30.94
CA ASN A 876 7.48 -24.45 -32.17
C ASN A 876 7.24 -25.32 -33.42
N SER A 877 6.56 -26.46 -33.29
CA SER A 877 6.27 -27.33 -34.42
C SER A 877 5.37 -26.65 -35.45
N THR A 878 5.73 -26.78 -36.73
CA THR A 878 4.90 -26.29 -37.85
C THR A 878 3.51 -26.94 -37.89
N LYS A 879 3.33 -28.09 -37.22
CA LYS A 879 2.03 -28.75 -37.04
C LYS A 879 0.99 -27.84 -36.34
N LEU A 880 1.45 -26.89 -35.52
CA LEU A 880 0.60 -25.96 -34.76
C LEU A 880 0.38 -24.62 -35.47
N ASP A 881 0.97 -24.39 -36.65
CA ASP A 881 0.94 -23.10 -37.32
C ASP A 881 -0.49 -22.66 -37.67
N ASP A 882 -1.35 -23.58 -38.09
CA ASP A 882 -2.71 -23.27 -38.50
C ASP A 882 -3.61 -22.85 -37.34
N ILE A 883 -3.49 -23.50 -36.18
CA ILE A 883 -4.28 -23.14 -35.00
C ILE A 883 -3.76 -21.86 -34.33
N LYS A 884 -2.45 -21.58 -34.38
CA LYS A 884 -1.84 -20.37 -33.79
C LYS A 884 -2.20 -19.06 -34.47
N LYS A 885 -2.86 -19.12 -35.64
CA LYS A 885 -3.43 -17.96 -36.34
C LYS A 885 -4.57 -17.30 -35.56
N TYR A 886 -5.24 -18.04 -34.69
CA TYR A 886 -6.39 -17.57 -33.92
C TYR A 886 -5.97 -17.14 -32.52
N THR A 887 -6.69 -16.19 -31.91
CA THR A 887 -6.46 -15.85 -30.50
C THR A 887 -6.97 -16.97 -29.59
N PRO A 888 -6.42 -17.12 -28.36
CA PRO A 888 -6.95 -18.08 -27.39
C PRO A 888 -8.47 -17.94 -27.18
N LYS A 889 -9.01 -16.71 -27.19
CA LYS A 889 -10.45 -16.48 -27.09
C LYS A 889 -11.24 -16.99 -28.31
N GLN A 890 -10.71 -16.80 -29.52
CA GLN A 890 -11.34 -17.33 -30.75
C GLN A 890 -11.32 -18.85 -30.80
N ILE A 891 -10.26 -19.47 -30.27
CA ILE A 891 -10.14 -20.92 -30.14
C ILE A 891 -11.16 -21.44 -29.13
N GLU A 892 -11.23 -20.85 -27.93
CA GLU A 892 -12.22 -21.17 -26.90
C GLU A 892 -13.66 -21.06 -27.44
N GLN A 893 -14.00 -19.95 -28.09
CA GLN A 893 -15.32 -19.73 -28.68
C GLN A 893 -15.67 -20.74 -29.76
N SER A 894 -14.68 -21.21 -30.53
CA SER A 894 -14.92 -22.17 -31.61
C SER A 894 -15.04 -23.61 -31.08
N LEU A 895 -14.34 -23.95 -30.00
CA LEU A 895 -14.37 -25.29 -29.39
C LEU A 895 -15.51 -25.51 -28.40
N ASN A 896 -16.09 -24.45 -27.84
CA ASN A 896 -17.13 -24.51 -26.81
C ASN A 896 -18.54 -24.07 -27.29
N LYS A 897 -18.81 -24.06 -28.61
CA LYS A 897 -20.14 -23.72 -29.12
C LYS A 897 -21.21 -24.70 -28.65
N THR A 898 -22.36 -24.16 -28.26
CA THR A 898 -23.60 -24.94 -28.09
C THR A 898 -24.51 -24.73 -29.30
N GLU A 899 -25.34 -25.73 -29.65
CA GLU A 899 -26.20 -25.73 -30.85
C GLU A 899 -27.17 -24.53 -30.99
N ASN A 900 -27.27 -23.65 -29.98
CA ASN A 900 -28.15 -22.48 -29.95
C ASN A 900 -27.48 -21.15 -30.42
N ASP A 901 -26.17 -21.11 -30.67
CA ASP A 901 -25.45 -19.90 -31.11
C ASP A 901 -25.52 -19.70 -32.64
N VAL A 902 -26.73 -19.56 -33.19
CA VAL A 902 -27.01 -19.53 -34.65
C VAL A 902 -26.96 -18.14 -35.29
N LEU A 903 -26.51 -17.10 -34.59
CA LEU A 903 -26.43 -15.76 -35.20
C LEU A 903 -25.03 -15.17 -35.05
N GLU A 904 -24.42 -14.95 -36.22
CA GLU A 904 -23.24 -14.12 -36.51
C GLU A 904 -21.87 -14.83 -36.65
N LYS A 905 -21.43 -14.93 -37.93
CA LYS A 905 -20.14 -15.38 -38.48
C LYS A 905 -19.77 -16.85 -38.24
N GLU A 906 -19.50 -17.58 -39.32
CA GLU A 906 -18.93 -18.93 -39.27
C GLU A 906 -17.69 -18.92 -38.37
N SER A 907 -17.69 -19.73 -37.31
CA SER A 907 -16.47 -19.90 -36.51
C SER A 907 -15.39 -20.51 -37.39
N PRO A 908 -14.13 -20.07 -37.24
CA PRO A 908 -13.05 -20.62 -38.00
C PRO A 908 -12.91 -22.12 -37.73
N LYS A 909 -12.70 -22.91 -38.79
CA LYS A 909 -12.34 -24.32 -38.65
C LYS A 909 -10.93 -24.40 -38.07
N LEU A 910 -10.84 -24.88 -36.84
CA LEU A 910 -9.57 -25.09 -36.15
C LEU A 910 -8.94 -26.38 -36.66
N VAL A 911 -7.67 -26.31 -37.05
CA VAL A 911 -6.95 -27.43 -37.66
C VAL A 911 -5.58 -27.56 -37.02
N ILE A 912 -5.18 -28.79 -36.68
CA ILE A 912 -3.81 -29.15 -36.30
C ILE A 912 -3.34 -30.22 -37.26
N ASN A 913 -2.25 -29.96 -37.99
CA ASN A 913 -1.67 -30.90 -38.96
C ASN A 913 -2.68 -31.47 -39.99
N GLY A 914 -3.60 -30.63 -40.49
CA GLY A 914 -4.61 -31.02 -41.47
C GLY A 914 -5.87 -31.69 -40.89
N GLU A 915 -5.91 -31.98 -39.58
CA GLU A 915 -7.08 -32.56 -38.92
C GLU A 915 -7.90 -31.52 -38.15
N GLU A 916 -9.23 -31.57 -38.31
CA GLU A 916 -10.17 -30.63 -37.70
C GLU A 916 -10.35 -30.89 -36.20
N ILE A 917 -10.23 -29.83 -35.41
CA ILE A 917 -10.39 -29.84 -33.95
C ILE A 917 -11.78 -29.32 -33.62
N LYS A 918 -12.65 -30.20 -33.11
CA LYS A 918 -14.09 -29.90 -32.94
C LYS A 918 -14.47 -29.49 -31.52
N ASN A 919 -13.65 -29.84 -30.53
CA ASN A 919 -13.88 -29.54 -29.12
C ASN A 919 -12.54 -29.58 -28.35
N GLU A 920 -12.58 -29.21 -27.07
CA GLU A 920 -11.40 -29.18 -26.21
C GLU A 920 -10.76 -30.55 -25.95
N LYS A 921 -11.56 -31.63 -25.95
CA LYS A 921 -11.05 -33.00 -25.81
C LYS A 921 -10.18 -33.35 -27.01
N ASP A 922 -10.66 -33.03 -28.21
CA ASP A 922 -9.89 -33.20 -29.44
C ASP A 922 -8.61 -32.39 -29.37
N LEU A 923 -8.67 -31.11 -29.00
CA LEU A 923 -7.48 -30.27 -28.83
C LEU A 923 -6.45 -30.90 -27.88
N ALA A 924 -6.90 -31.36 -26.70
CA ALA A 924 -6.06 -31.97 -25.69
C ALA A 924 -5.40 -33.28 -26.15
N ILE A 925 -6.07 -34.07 -26.99
CA ILE A 925 -5.54 -35.32 -27.54
C ILE A 925 -4.60 -35.05 -28.72
N TYR A 926 -4.94 -34.10 -29.61
CA TYR A 926 -4.18 -33.84 -30.83
C TYR A 926 -2.78 -33.30 -30.56
N VAL A 927 -2.61 -32.53 -29.48
CA VAL A 927 -1.30 -32.00 -29.08
C VAL A 927 -0.35 -33.06 -28.49
N ILE A 928 -0.80 -34.30 -28.30
CA ILE A 928 0.05 -35.41 -27.86
C ILE A 928 0.78 -36.00 -29.08
N ASP A 929 2.10 -36.01 -29.10
CA ASP A 929 2.91 -36.65 -30.15
C ASP A 929 3.01 -38.17 -29.92
N SER A 930 3.34 -38.61 -28.69
CA SER A 930 3.36 -40.04 -28.32
C SER A 930 3.06 -40.28 -26.84
N LEU A 931 2.60 -41.49 -26.52
CA LEU A 931 2.32 -41.96 -25.16
C LEU A 931 3.19 -43.17 -24.82
N GLY A 932 3.60 -43.29 -23.56
CA GLY A 932 4.34 -44.43 -23.03
C GLY A 932 3.51 -45.72 -23.02
N SER A 933 4.19 -46.87 -23.00
CA SER A 933 3.53 -48.18 -23.21
C SER A 933 2.53 -48.61 -22.14
N ASN A 934 2.54 -48.00 -20.95
CA ASN A 934 1.59 -48.26 -19.87
C ASN A 934 0.46 -47.21 -19.82
N LEU A 935 0.46 -46.19 -20.69
CA LEU A 935 -0.66 -45.28 -20.87
C LEU A 935 -1.65 -45.84 -21.91
N PRO A 936 -2.96 -45.50 -21.84
CA PRO A 936 -3.91 -45.86 -22.88
C PRO A 936 -3.45 -45.36 -24.25
N LYS A 937 -3.74 -46.10 -25.32
CA LYS A 937 -3.33 -45.68 -26.67
C LYS A 937 -4.02 -44.37 -27.04
N LYS A 938 -3.35 -43.52 -27.82
CA LYS A 938 -3.83 -42.19 -28.20
C LYS A 938 -5.21 -42.26 -28.87
N GLU A 939 -5.46 -43.31 -29.65
CA GLU A 939 -6.73 -43.54 -30.34
C GLU A 939 -7.88 -43.83 -29.36
N ASP A 940 -7.60 -44.51 -28.25
CA ASP A 940 -8.60 -44.91 -27.26
C ASP A 940 -9.11 -43.70 -26.47
N LEU A 941 -8.27 -42.66 -26.29
CA LEU A 941 -8.63 -41.43 -25.57
C LEU A 941 -9.79 -40.66 -26.22
N LYS A 942 -10.04 -40.86 -27.52
CA LYS A 942 -11.18 -40.24 -28.22
C LYS A 942 -12.51 -40.82 -27.75
N SER A 943 -12.54 -42.09 -27.33
CA SER A 943 -13.75 -42.75 -26.84
C SER A 943 -14.17 -42.24 -25.45
N ASN A 944 -15.47 -42.30 -25.15
CA ASN A 944 -15.98 -42.03 -23.80
C ASN A 944 -15.85 -43.24 -22.85
N SER A 945 -15.26 -44.34 -23.32
CA SER A 945 -15.09 -45.59 -22.57
C SER A 945 -13.80 -45.67 -21.73
N VAL A 946 -12.89 -44.71 -21.85
CA VAL A 946 -11.64 -44.69 -21.07
C VAL A 946 -11.92 -44.04 -19.71
N ASN A 947 -12.19 -44.86 -18.70
CA ASN A 947 -12.30 -44.41 -17.32
C ASN A 947 -10.94 -43.92 -16.81
N GLY A 948 -10.88 -42.70 -16.28
CA GLY A 948 -9.69 -42.15 -15.62
C GLY A 948 -8.84 -41.20 -16.48
N PHE A 949 -9.22 -40.87 -17.70
CA PHE A 949 -8.59 -39.78 -18.47
C PHE A 949 -9.36 -38.46 -18.27
N GLU A 950 -8.70 -37.43 -17.79
CA GLU A 950 -9.26 -36.08 -17.65
C GLU A 950 -8.39 -35.06 -18.40
N TYR A 951 -9.03 -34.05 -18.99
CA TYR A 951 -8.36 -32.95 -19.67
C TYR A 951 -8.91 -31.62 -19.17
N ASN A 952 -8.05 -30.61 -19.06
CA ASN A 952 -8.44 -29.22 -18.84
C ASN A 952 -7.64 -28.33 -19.79
N VAL A 953 -8.34 -27.42 -20.48
CA VAL A 953 -7.73 -26.42 -21.36
C VAL A 953 -7.97 -25.05 -20.75
N TYR A 954 -6.90 -24.27 -20.58
CA TYR A 954 -6.95 -22.92 -20.04
C TYR A 954 -6.49 -21.92 -21.10
N TYR A 955 -7.30 -20.89 -21.35
CA TYR A 955 -7.01 -19.86 -22.36
C TYR A 955 -6.58 -18.56 -21.68
N ASN A 956 -5.41 -18.05 -22.06
CA ASN A 956 -4.86 -16.80 -21.56
C ASN A 956 -4.66 -15.85 -22.75
N ASP A 957 -5.78 -15.23 -23.17
CA ASP A 957 -5.88 -14.38 -24.36
C ASP A 957 -4.94 -13.15 -24.33
N PRO A 958 -4.80 -12.39 -23.23
CA PRO A 958 -3.85 -11.26 -23.17
C PRO A 958 -2.39 -11.67 -23.42
N ASN A 959 -2.04 -12.91 -23.08
CA ASN A 959 -0.68 -13.44 -23.25
C ASN A 959 -0.50 -14.29 -24.51
N GLY A 960 -1.57 -14.54 -25.29
CA GLY A 960 -1.50 -15.38 -26.50
C GLY A 960 -1.10 -16.83 -26.18
N GLU A 961 -1.71 -17.42 -25.15
CA GLU A 961 -1.32 -18.71 -24.58
C GLU A 961 -2.52 -19.63 -24.34
N ILE A 962 -2.28 -20.93 -24.54
CA ILE A 962 -3.18 -22.01 -24.13
C ILE A 962 -2.39 -23.01 -23.28
N THR A 963 -2.90 -23.36 -22.10
CA THR A 963 -2.32 -24.41 -21.23
C THR A 963 -3.21 -25.64 -21.24
N ILE A 964 -2.63 -26.81 -21.53
CA ILE A 964 -3.32 -28.11 -21.57
C ILE A 964 -2.82 -28.96 -20.41
N LYS A 965 -3.74 -29.38 -19.55
CA LYS A 965 -3.49 -30.31 -18.44
C LYS A 965 -4.18 -31.63 -18.74
N LEU A 966 -3.39 -32.70 -18.80
CA LEU A 966 -3.85 -34.08 -18.94
C LEU A 966 -3.65 -34.82 -17.62
N THR A 967 -4.65 -35.55 -17.17
CA THR A 967 -4.58 -36.39 -15.97
C THR A 967 -4.94 -37.83 -16.35
N PHE A 968 -4.08 -38.78 -16.03
CA PHE A 968 -4.33 -40.21 -16.17
C PHE A 968 -4.41 -40.85 -14.78
N LYS A 969 -5.58 -41.37 -14.44
CA LYS A 969 -5.89 -42.03 -13.16
C LYS A 969 -5.86 -43.54 -13.30
N ASN A 970 -5.53 -44.24 -12.22
CA ASN A 970 -5.50 -45.71 -12.15
C ASN A 970 -4.54 -46.35 -13.19
N ILE A 971 -3.37 -45.77 -13.41
CA ILE A 971 -2.35 -46.34 -14.29
C ILE A 971 -1.58 -47.43 -13.53
N ASP A 972 -1.56 -48.64 -14.10
CA ASP A 972 -0.84 -49.78 -13.53
C ASP A 972 0.63 -49.45 -13.28
N GLY A 973 1.09 -49.66 -12.04
CA GLY A 973 2.45 -49.37 -11.63
C GLY A 973 2.70 -47.97 -11.08
N VAL A 974 1.66 -47.11 -10.97
CA VAL A 974 1.76 -45.77 -10.37
C VAL A 974 0.75 -45.63 -9.22
N SER A 975 1.21 -45.14 -8.06
CA SER A 975 0.39 -45.01 -6.84
C SER A 975 -0.50 -43.76 -6.80
N GLY A 976 -0.46 -42.91 -7.83
CA GLY A 976 -1.22 -41.67 -7.91
C GLY A 976 -1.50 -41.25 -9.36
N ASP A 977 -2.19 -40.13 -9.51
CA ASP A 977 -2.56 -39.59 -10.82
C ASP A 977 -1.31 -39.09 -11.57
N LEU A 978 -1.14 -39.51 -12.81
CA LEU A 978 -0.12 -38.94 -13.69
C LEU A 978 -0.67 -37.66 -14.32
N VAL A 979 -0.13 -36.52 -13.90
CA VAL A 979 -0.53 -35.19 -14.38
C VAL A 979 0.56 -34.63 -15.30
N PHE A 980 0.18 -34.28 -16.52
CA PHE A 980 1.05 -33.66 -17.51
C PHE A 980 0.48 -32.30 -17.90
N ILE A 981 1.30 -31.25 -17.83
CA ILE A 981 0.89 -29.88 -18.16
C ILE A 981 1.83 -29.37 -19.25
N GLN A 982 1.26 -28.94 -20.37
CA GLN A 982 2.00 -28.28 -21.44
C GLN A 982 1.39 -26.91 -21.71
N ARG A 983 2.25 -25.89 -21.69
CA ARG A 983 1.92 -24.52 -22.09
C ARG A 983 2.31 -24.33 -23.55
N PHE A 984 1.35 -23.90 -24.37
CA PHE A 984 1.55 -23.52 -25.76
C PHE A 984 1.45 -22.00 -25.89
N THR A 985 2.43 -21.37 -26.54
CA THR A 985 2.55 -19.92 -26.63
C THR A 985 2.64 -19.43 -28.08
N GLY A 986 2.45 -18.14 -28.33
CA GLY A 986 2.56 -17.58 -29.69
C GLY A 986 1.29 -17.67 -30.53
N PHE A 987 0.13 -17.77 -29.88
CA PHE A 987 -1.16 -17.51 -30.51
C PHE A 987 -1.34 -16.01 -30.78
N ALA A 988 -2.24 -15.66 -31.71
CA ALA A 988 -2.52 -14.26 -32.02
C ALA A 988 -3.02 -13.49 -30.78
N LYS A 989 -2.63 -12.21 -30.66
CA LYS A 989 -2.99 -11.35 -29.53
C LYS A 989 -3.97 -10.27 -29.97
N GLY A 990 -4.99 -10.04 -29.13
CA GLY A 990 -5.57 -8.71 -28.97
C GLY A 990 -6.63 -8.29 -29.97
N ASN A 991 -7.81 -8.91 -29.97
CA ASN A 991 -9.04 -8.15 -30.12
C ASN A 991 -10.05 -8.69 -29.08
N GLN A 992 -10.63 -7.82 -28.25
CA GLN A 992 -11.70 -8.24 -27.31
C GLN A 992 -12.98 -8.68 -28.05
N VAL A 993 -13.05 -8.44 -29.37
CA VAL A 993 -14.17 -8.75 -30.28
C VAL A 993 -13.61 -9.42 -31.54
N THR A 994 -14.32 -10.39 -32.11
CA THR A 994 -13.86 -11.19 -33.26
C THR A 994 -13.72 -10.36 -34.55
N THR A 995 -12.48 -10.15 -35.04
CA THR A 995 -12.20 -9.46 -36.32
C THR A 995 -11.42 -10.36 -37.30
N ASN A 996 -11.41 -9.97 -38.59
CA ASN A 996 -10.60 -10.61 -39.63
C ASN A 996 -9.19 -10.00 -39.75
N ASP A 997 -8.92 -8.90 -39.04
CA ASP A 997 -7.60 -8.28 -39.00
C ASP A 997 -6.83 -8.87 -37.84
N ILE A 998 -5.88 -9.75 -38.16
CA ILE A 998 -5.07 -10.45 -37.15
C ILE A 998 -3.60 -10.16 -37.41
N LEU A 999 -2.85 -9.84 -36.36
CA LEU A 999 -1.40 -9.75 -36.37
C LEU A 999 -0.84 -10.46 -35.14
N SER A 1000 0.19 -11.30 -35.34
CA SER A 1000 0.86 -12.05 -34.28
C SER A 1000 2.37 -12.00 -34.44
N PHE A 1001 3.08 -11.75 -33.35
CA PHE A 1001 4.53 -11.84 -33.29
C PHE A 1001 4.99 -13.28 -33.02
N LYS A 1002 6.15 -13.68 -33.55
CA LYS A 1002 6.78 -14.97 -33.23
C LYS A 1002 7.13 -15.01 -31.75
N THR A 1003 7.12 -16.21 -31.17
CA THR A 1003 7.72 -16.44 -29.85
C THR A 1003 9.22 -16.23 -29.93
N GLN A 1004 9.85 -15.95 -28.78
CA GLN A 1004 11.31 -15.85 -28.68
C GLN A 1004 12.01 -17.09 -29.27
N SER A 1005 11.61 -18.29 -28.82
CA SER A 1005 12.22 -19.55 -29.24
C SER A 1005 12.18 -19.72 -30.75
N ARG A 1006 11.03 -19.44 -31.37
CA ARG A 1006 10.84 -19.53 -32.82
C ARG A 1006 11.60 -18.44 -33.56
N LEU A 1007 11.58 -17.20 -33.08
CA LEU A 1007 12.37 -16.11 -33.66
C LEU A 1007 13.85 -16.48 -33.73
N MET A 1008 14.39 -16.99 -32.63
CA MET A 1008 15.80 -17.38 -32.51
C MET A 1008 16.13 -18.67 -33.27
N SER A 1009 15.17 -19.58 -33.42
CA SER A 1009 15.33 -20.79 -34.24
C SER A 1009 15.33 -20.47 -35.73
N ASP A 1010 14.39 -19.65 -36.18
CA ASP A 1010 14.26 -19.23 -37.58
C ASP A 1010 15.39 -18.28 -38.00
N ASN A 1011 15.96 -17.55 -37.03
CA ASN A 1011 17.06 -16.61 -37.24
C ASN A 1011 18.21 -16.90 -36.25
N PRO A 1012 18.95 -18.02 -36.41
CA PRO A 1012 20.02 -18.41 -35.47
C PRO A 1012 21.07 -17.32 -35.23
N ILE A 1013 21.30 -16.48 -36.24
CA ILE A 1013 22.26 -15.36 -36.22
C ILE A 1013 21.88 -14.32 -35.15
N PHE A 1014 20.59 -14.19 -34.78
CA PHE A 1014 20.14 -13.18 -33.82
C PHE A 1014 20.75 -13.39 -32.43
N LYS A 1015 21.08 -14.63 -32.03
CA LYS A 1015 21.79 -14.91 -30.77
C LYS A 1015 23.21 -14.31 -30.72
N GLN A 1016 23.77 -13.97 -31.88
CA GLN A 1016 25.11 -13.43 -32.05
C GLN A 1016 25.10 -11.98 -32.53
N THR A 1017 23.92 -11.35 -32.65
CA THR A 1017 23.77 -9.97 -33.11
C THR A 1017 23.37 -9.10 -31.91
N LEU A 1018 23.97 -7.92 -31.77
CA LEU A 1018 23.57 -6.96 -30.74
C LEU A 1018 22.17 -6.40 -31.04
N PRO A 1019 21.32 -6.18 -30.01
CA PRO A 1019 20.02 -5.54 -30.17
C PRO A 1019 20.04 -4.22 -30.97
N SER A 1020 21.03 -3.36 -30.78
CA SER A 1020 21.17 -2.08 -31.49
C SER A 1020 21.38 -2.25 -33.00
N GLU A 1021 22.11 -3.28 -33.42
CA GLU A 1021 22.28 -3.61 -34.84
C GLU A 1021 20.95 -4.05 -35.48
N LEU A 1022 20.14 -4.82 -34.76
CA LEU A 1022 18.81 -5.22 -35.22
C LEU A 1022 17.84 -4.03 -35.24
N ALA A 1023 17.91 -3.15 -34.23
CA ALA A 1023 17.13 -1.92 -34.20
C ALA A 1023 17.40 -1.04 -35.43
N SER A 1024 18.67 -0.85 -35.80
CA SER A 1024 19.05 -0.06 -36.98
C SER A 1024 18.45 -0.59 -38.29
N LYS A 1025 18.30 -1.93 -38.42
CA LYS A 1025 17.69 -2.57 -39.60
C LYS A 1025 16.16 -2.41 -39.64
N LEU A 1026 15.52 -2.40 -38.47
CA LEU A 1026 14.09 -2.17 -38.31
C LEU A 1026 13.71 -0.70 -38.55
N GLU A 1027 14.60 0.23 -38.21
CA GLU A 1027 14.38 1.67 -38.39
C GLU A 1027 14.69 2.17 -39.81
N SER A 1028 15.44 1.41 -40.60
CA SER A 1028 15.81 1.80 -41.97
C SER A 1028 14.69 1.56 -42.98
N ASP A 1029 14.26 2.62 -43.68
CA ASP A 1029 13.15 2.56 -44.65
C ASP A 1029 13.35 1.54 -45.79
N SER A 1030 14.59 1.18 -46.14
CA SER A 1030 14.89 0.22 -47.20
C SER A 1030 14.81 -1.24 -46.77
N THR A 1031 14.98 -1.55 -45.47
CA THR A 1031 14.99 -2.92 -44.93
C THR A 1031 13.85 -3.19 -43.96
N LYS A 1032 13.21 -2.16 -43.42
CA LYS A 1032 12.17 -2.20 -42.40
C LYS A 1032 11.05 -3.22 -42.67
N LYS A 1033 10.53 -3.27 -43.90
CA LYS A 1033 9.47 -4.22 -44.28
C LYS A 1033 9.94 -5.68 -44.20
N GLU A 1034 11.09 -5.99 -44.76
CA GLU A 1034 11.61 -7.37 -44.76
C GLU A 1034 12.11 -7.78 -43.37
N GLU A 1035 12.64 -6.82 -42.61
CA GLU A 1035 13.11 -7.07 -41.26
C GLU A 1035 11.95 -7.33 -40.29
N ILE A 1036 10.88 -6.51 -40.30
CA ILE A 1036 9.73 -6.71 -39.39
C ILE A 1036 9.04 -8.05 -39.63
N LYS A 1037 8.99 -8.54 -40.88
CA LYS A 1037 8.40 -9.83 -41.23
C LYS A 1037 9.10 -11.02 -40.56
N LYS A 1038 10.38 -10.89 -40.20
CA LYS A 1038 11.09 -11.94 -39.45
C LYS A 1038 10.53 -12.12 -38.04
N TYR A 1039 9.99 -11.06 -37.45
CA TYR A 1039 9.39 -11.03 -36.12
C TYR A 1039 7.90 -11.38 -36.13
N ILE A 1040 7.22 -11.30 -37.28
CA ILE A 1040 5.79 -11.60 -37.39
C ILE A 1040 5.59 -13.09 -37.72
N SER A 1041 4.71 -13.74 -36.96
CA SER A 1041 4.31 -15.14 -37.16
C SER A 1041 3.16 -15.23 -38.18
N TYR A 1042 2.18 -14.34 -38.07
CA TYR A 1042 1.02 -14.30 -38.96
C TYR A 1042 0.45 -12.88 -39.01
N TYR A 1043 -0.05 -12.49 -40.18
CA TYR A 1043 -0.75 -11.21 -40.37
C TYR A 1043 -1.75 -11.34 -41.53
N SER A 1044 -2.93 -10.74 -41.41
CA SER A 1044 -4.03 -10.85 -42.39
C SER A 1044 -4.93 -9.63 -42.41
N GLY A 1045 -5.86 -9.56 -43.37
CA GLY A 1045 -6.80 -8.45 -43.52
C GLY A 1045 -6.11 -7.12 -43.82
N ALA A 1046 -6.52 -6.07 -43.11
CA ALA A 1046 -5.95 -4.73 -43.26
C ALA A 1046 -4.45 -4.68 -42.92
N TYR A 1047 -3.99 -5.48 -41.94
CA TYR A 1047 -2.56 -5.52 -41.57
C TYR A 1047 -1.66 -6.08 -42.66
N ALA A 1048 -2.14 -7.06 -43.45
CA ALA A 1048 -1.41 -7.57 -44.62
C ALA A 1048 -1.19 -6.47 -45.65
N THR A 1049 -2.25 -5.75 -45.98
CA THR A 1049 -2.19 -4.64 -46.93
C THR A 1049 -1.24 -3.54 -46.43
N ALA A 1050 -1.33 -3.19 -45.14
CA ALA A 1050 -0.49 -2.14 -44.53
C ALA A 1050 0.99 -2.55 -44.47
N ILE A 1051 1.31 -3.76 -44.01
CA ILE A 1051 2.70 -4.26 -43.93
C ILE A 1051 3.31 -4.43 -45.32
N ASP A 1052 2.57 -5.00 -46.27
CA ASP A 1052 3.08 -5.21 -47.62
C ASP A 1052 3.28 -3.91 -48.40
N SER A 1053 2.51 -2.87 -48.07
CA SER A 1053 2.66 -1.53 -48.63
C SER A 1053 3.62 -0.63 -47.84
N ASN A 1054 4.30 -1.16 -46.81
CA ASN A 1054 5.18 -0.42 -45.89
C ASN A 1054 4.49 0.78 -45.19
N LYS A 1055 3.18 0.70 -44.97
CA LYS A 1055 2.36 1.71 -44.31
C LYS A 1055 2.19 1.42 -42.82
N PHE A 1056 3.28 1.47 -42.09
CA PHE A 1056 3.30 1.34 -40.63
C PHE A 1056 4.50 2.08 -40.04
N LYS A 1057 4.40 2.50 -38.78
CA LYS A 1057 5.50 3.08 -38.01
C LYS A 1057 6.04 2.03 -37.04
N LEU A 1058 7.34 2.05 -36.80
CA LEU A 1058 7.98 1.24 -35.76
C LEU A 1058 8.56 2.18 -34.71
N GLU A 1059 8.34 1.88 -33.45
CA GLU A 1059 9.12 2.38 -32.32
C GLU A 1059 9.92 1.18 -31.80
N VAL A 1060 11.25 1.28 -31.84
CA VAL A 1060 12.14 0.19 -31.42
C VAL A 1060 12.98 0.67 -30.25
N THR A 1061 13.14 -0.19 -29.24
CA THR A 1061 14.00 0.07 -28.08
C THR A 1061 14.93 -1.12 -27.90
N SER A 1062 16.23 -0.88 -27.97
CA SER A 1062 17.27 -1.90 -27.84
C SER A 1062 18.13 -1.66 -26.61
N ASP A 1063 18.63 -2.73 -26.01
CA ASP A 1063 19.55 -2.70 -24.89
C ASP A 1063 20.61 -3.79 -25.05
N ASP A 1064 21.81 -3.36 -25.41
CA ASP A 1064 22.93 -4.25 -25.69
C ASP A 1064 23.56 -4.84 -24.41
N ILE A 1065 23.33 -4.24 -23.23
CA ILE A 1065 23.85 -4.74 -21.96
C ILE A 1065 23.02 -5.95 -21.50
N TYR A 1066 21.70 -5.82 -21.56
CA TYR A 1066 20.77 -6.86 -21.11
C TYR A 1066 20.28 -7.78 -22.26
N GLY A 1067 20.70 -7.50 -23.49
CA GLY A 1067 20.45 -8.36 -24.65
C GLY A 1067 18.97 -8.45 -25.03
N TYR A 1068 18.23 -7.32 -24.96
CA TYR A 1068 16.80 -7.26 -25.30
C TYR A 1068 16.46 -6.21 -26.37
N LEU A 1069 15.38 -6.49 -27.10
CA LEU A 1069 14.83 -5.68 -28.18
C LEU A 1069 13.30 -5.61 -28.06
N THR A 1070 12.77 -4.42 -27.87
CA THR A 1070 11.32 -4.14 -27.89
C THR A 1070 10.93 -3.51 -29.22
N ILE A 1071 9.90 -4.06 -29.87
CA ILE A 1071 9.36 -3.58 -31.14
C ILE A 1071 7.89 -3.23 -30.94
N LYS A 1072 7.54 -1.99 -31.24
CA LYS A 1072 6.15 -1.51 -31.28
C LYS A 1072 5.79 -1.09 -32.70
N ILE A 1073 4.85 -1.80 -33.31
CA ILE A 1073 4.29 -1.46 -34.63
C ILE A 1073 3.01 -0.66 -34.46
N ILE A 1074 2.92 0.46 -35.18
CA ILE A 1074 1.80 1.42 -35.11
C ILE A 1074 1.24 1.58 -36.52
N PHE A 1075 -0.06 1.38 -36.66
CA PHE A 1075 -0.81 1.55 -37.90
C PHE A 1075 -1.66 2.81 -37.85
N ASP A 1076 -1.86 3.44 -39.00
CA ASP A 1076 -2.77 4.56 -39.12
C ASP A 1076 -4.22 4.06 -39.21
N GLN A 1077 -5.16 4.77 -38.58
CA GLN A 1077 -6.60 4.42 -38.62
C GLN A 1077 -7.13 4.43 -40.07
N SER A 1078 -6.50 5.20 -40.96
CA SER A 1078 -6.84 5.22 -42.39
C SER A 1078 -6.48 3.92 -43.13
N ASP A 1079 -5.50 3.15 -42.64
CA ASP A 1079 -5.07 1.88 -43.22
C ASP A 1079 -5.73 0.66 -42.54
N ILE A 1080 -6.21 0.82 -41.29
CA ILE A 1080 -6.96 -0.21 -40.54
C ILE A 1080 -8.40 0.27 -40.34
N THR A 1081 -9.28 -0.15 -41.26
CA THR A 1081 -10.65 0.41 -41.34
C THR A 1081 -11.65 -0.21 -40.37
N ASP A 1082 -11.38 -1.42 -39.85
CA ASP A 1082 -12.24 -2.03 -38.82
C ASP A 1082 -11.97 -1.36 -37.46
N LYS A 1083 -13.04 -0.81 -36.85
CA LYS A 1083 -12.97 -0.08 -35.58
C LYS A 1083 -12.61 -0.96 -34.39
N ASN A 1084 -12.74 -2.27 -34.53
CA ASN A 1084 -12.43 -3.23 -33.47
C ASN A 1084 -10.98 -3.72 -33.51
N SER A 1085 -10.23 -3.35 -34.56
CA SER A 1085 -8.86 -3.78 -34.79
C SER A 1085 -7.87 -2.85 -34.08
N LEU A 1086 -6.83 -3.41 -33.42
CA LEU A 1086 -5.80 -2.62 -32.75
C LEU A 1086 -4.96 -1.81 -33.74
N LEU A 1087 -4.71 -0.54 -33.41
CA LEU A 1087 -3.77 0.29 -34.18
C LEU A 1087 -2.31 0.13 -33.72
N THR A 1088 -2.05 -0.63 -32.66
CA THR A 1088 -0.71 -0.75 -32.08
C THR A 1088 -0.47 -2.12 -31.49
N TYR A 1089 0.69 -2.71 -31.80
CA TYR A 1089 1.16 -3.97 -31.22
C TYR A 1089 2.58 -3.81 -30.69
N THR A 1090 2.87 -4.37 -29.51
CA THR A 1090 4.20 -4.32 -28.89
C THR A 1090 4.66 -5.71 -28.50
N VAL A 1091 5.93 -6.01 -28.74
CA VAL A 1091 6.60 -7.25 -28.29
C VAL A 1091 8.01 -6.94 -27.80
N THR A 1092 8.46 -7.67 -26.78
CA THR A 1092 9.83 -7.62 -26.29
C THR A 1092 10.47 -9.00 -26.41
N TYR A 1093 11.66 -9.04 -27.01
CA TYR A 1093 12.51 -10.20 -27.16
C TYR A 1093 13.78 -10.02 -26.33
N ASN A 1094 14.31 -11.11 -25.77
CA ASN A 1094 15.58 -11.14 -25.02
C ASN A 1094 16.60 -12.06 -25.74
N GLY A 1095 17.73 -12.39 -25.12
CA GLY A 1095 18.59 -13.50 -25.59
C GLY A 1095 19.30 -13.26 -26.92
N PHE A 1096 19.42 -12.00 -27.31
CA PHE A 1096 20.37 -11.54 -28.33
C PHE A 1096 21.79 -11.52 -27.73
N ALA A 1097 22.80 -11.14 -28.53
CA ALA A 1097 24.15 -10.93 -27.99
C ALA A 1097 24.15 -9.79 -26.96
N THR A 1098 25.04 -9.88 -25.99
CA THR A 1098 25.30 -8.82 -25.01
C THR A 1098 26.72 -8.27 -25.20
N GLU A 1099 26.93 -6.98 -24.92
CA GLU A 1099 28.26 -6.35 -24.91
C GLU A 1099 29.21 -6.86 -23.82
#